data_AF-A0A3M7HFU4-F1
#
_entry.id   AF-A0A3M7HFU4-F1
#
_cell.length_a   1.000
_cell.length_b   1.000
_cell.length_c   1.000
_cell.angle_alpha   90.00
_cell.angle_beta   90.00
_cell.angle_gamma   90.00
#
_symmetry.space_group_name_H-M   'P 1'
#
loop_
_entity.id
_entity.type
_entity.pdbx_description
1 polymer ?
#
loop_
_entity_poly.entity_id
_entity_poly.type
_entity_poly.pdbx_seq_one_letter_code
_entity_poly.pdbx_strand_id
1 'polypeptide(L)'
;MSFQIPSTPHGSPFGTPFDERPKPKRTQSGWKPPVAPSPGGYQQGSGNSQQVATGGGVEGSYFPAVAAGENTASNAQGSADMQQPGGGYAGAGGYGYGYPPQQQDAMGGLAQQMGGMGLDGAPSPHARRKKDRHAYHQIEQPAATTPAPPGQQFMNGSPSMGGQATAPWQQQTQPWQSQALPQAGPGASPAMPQSQALPPAGTPVSIAQQGTQNMAQGQQGRVNPDQIPSIPLSRDLPAEYYKTHIYPTMEQHLPPPATTPFVAFDQGNASPKYARLTLNCIPSTADQLASTSLPLGLVLQPLAKQTDGEQAIPVLDFGDAGPPRCRRCRAYINPFMIFGNGGNRMTCNLCGHPNEVPADYFAPTDPSGARVDRMQRPELLLGTCEFLVPKEYWIKEPVPQRFLFLIDVSVEAVQRGFLQAVCDGVMTALYGDEAAQDGEESSTNGDAGKQSKVPAGARVGFMTYDRTIHFYDTSASLSAPQQLVVSDLEDPFSAISGERLFVDAAECRENIAKLLHSLPAMHSRQPVPDTALLPTLNAALSALEATGGKILCSLASLPTHGPGRLFPRDKGSYTGDDGEGSKDYLNTNHAGFKKLHADMTKAGVGIDFFLSAPMGGYLDIATIGSVAEKTGGETFYYPNFTFPRDNLRLAKELGHTIQREQGYAALMKVRCSQGLQLAHYSGSFTQHAFGADLELASVTEDSGMDVTFAYDGKLDPKLDAHFQAALLYTTTSGQRRVRCINAVASVSSAPGEPFKFVDQDAVLSILAKEAASKAIDRSLKEIRQNIQDKCIDIIAAYRKNFAGASQAGQLVLPQNLKELAMFVLGLLKSRALKGGKEPSDRRIQEIRMVKAMGLPELSLYLYPRIIALHNLDPSEGFADENGRLKMPVAVRASFAQMEEGGAYLVDNGQMCMLWLHQAVSPNLLVDLFGEGFDSLQALDSNLNALPVLETHLNAQVRNILLHLEEQRGSKGLAIQLARQGLDGAEFEFARLLFEDRNGEASSYVDWLVLLHRGVTLELSGRRAKAGSTEGSGIGDTLSSITGAVPYWG
;
A
#
# COMPACT_ATOMS: atom_id res chain seq x y z
N MET A 1 59.52 -28.48 -0.96
CA MET A 1 58.69 -28.77 -2.16
C MET A 1 57.25 -28.37 -1.84
N SER A 2 56.45 -28.02 -2.86
CA SER A 2 54.97 -28.04 -2.85
C SER A 2 54.20 -27.50 -1.62
N PHE A 3 53.83 -26.22 -1.71
CA PHE A 3 52.61 -25.54 -1.23
C PHE A 3 51.63 -26.22 -0.25
N GLN A 4 51.17 -25.42 0.73
CA GLN A 4 49.81 -25.45 1.29
C GLN A 4 49.24 -24.01 1.32
N ILE A 5 47.91 -23.89 1.34
CA ILE A 5 47.17 -22.61 1.36
C ILE A 5 46.44 -22.51 2.72
N PRO A 6 46.51 -21.38 3.45
CA PRO A 6 45.74 -21.19 4.68
C PRO A 6 44.29 -20.79 4.38
N SER A 7 43.35 -21.38 5.11
CA SER A 7 41.91 -21.05 5.09
C SER A 7 41.58 -19.85 5.99
N THR A 8 40.61 -19.05 5.60
CA THR A 8 40.05 -17.94 6.41
C THR A 8 39.17 -18.45 7.57
N PRO A 9 39.11 -17.72 8.71
CA PRO A 9 38.23 -18.07 9.82
C PRO A 9 36.80 -17.54 9.61
N HIS A 10 35.80 -18.30 10.07
CA HIS A 10 34.42 -17.85 10.23
C HIS A 10 34.10 -17.56 11.71
N GLY A 11 33.25 -16.55 11.95
CA GLY A 11 32.65 -16.26 13.25
C GLY A 11 31.62 -15.14 13.11
N SER A 12 30.41 -15.33 13.64
CA SER A 12 29.33 -14.33 13.56
C SER A 12 29.27 -13.50 14.85
N PRO A 13 29.38 -12.16 14.80
CA PRO A 13 29.64 -11.34 16.00
C PRO A 13 28.37 -10.88 16.75
N PHE A 14 27.30 -11.68 16.78
CA PHE A 14 26.06 -11.34 17.51
C PHE A 14 26.18 -11.60 19.03
N GLY A 15 27.08 -10.89 19.69
CA GLY A 15 27.09 -10.76 21.15
C GLY A 15 26.33 -9.50 21.58
N THR A 16 25.29 -9.64 22.39
CA THR A 16 24.57 -8.49 22.97
C THR A 16 25.19 -8.07 24.31
N PRO A 17 25.38 -6.76 24.58
CA PRO A 17 25.80 -6.28 25.89
C PRO A 17 24.62 -6.38 26.87
N PHE A 18 24.88 -6.89 28.08
CA PHE A 18 23.89 -6.93 29.16
C PHE A 18 23.50 -5.52 29.62
N ASP A 19 22.24 -5.13 29.41
CA ASP A 19 21.71 -3.88 29.97
C ASP A 19 21.12 -4.12 31.37
N GLU A 20 21.94 -3.89 32.40
CA GLU A 20 21.53 -4.03 33.82
C GLU A 20 20.58 -2.92 34.31
N ARG A 21 20.11 -2.00 33.45
CA ARG A 21 19.27 -0.87 33.89
C ARG A 21 17.90 -1.35 34.39
N PRO A 22 17.46 -0.90 35.59
CA PRO A 22 16.17 -1.31 36.14
C PRO A 22 15.01 -0.74 35.30
N LYS A 23 14.10 -1.63 34.88
CA LYS A 23 12.94 -1.28 34.04
C LYS A 23 12.17 -0.09 34.63
N PRO A 24 11.96 1.01 33.87
CA PRO A 24 11.29 2.19 34.40
C PRO A 24 9.84 1.86 34.79
N LYS A 25 9.39 2.38 35.93
CA LYS A 25 8.00 2.19 36.37
C LYS A 25 7.06 2.89 35.37
N ARG A 26 6.14 2.12 34.79
CA ARG A 26 5.09 2.57 33.87
C ARG A 26 4.18 3.62 34.54
N THR A 27 4.59 4.89 34.49
CA THR A 27 3.73 6.02 34.81
C THR A 27 2.65 6.13 33.74
N GLN A 28 1.40 5.87 34.09
CA GLN A 28 0.28 6.24 33.22
C GLN A 28 0.31 7.76 33.03
N SER A 29 0.32 8.21 31.78
CA SER A 29 0.17 9.63 31.44
C SER A 29 -1.20 10.12 31.93
N GLY A 30 -1.21 10.97 32.95
CA GLY A 30 -2.45 11.49 33.57
C GLY A 30 -3.28 12.42 32.69
N TRP A 31 -2.91 12.60 31.42
CA TRP A 31 -3.60 13.48 30.48
C TRP A 31 -4.79 12.75 29.86
N LYS A 32 -5.96 12.94 30.49
CA LYS A 32 -7.24 12.67 29.85
C LYS A 32 -7.69 13.96 29.14
N PRO A 33 -7.77 14.01 27.80
CA PRO A 33 -8.46 15.11 27.14
C PRO A 33 -9.94 15.13 27.58
N PRO A 34 -10.59 16.30 27.58
CA PRO A 34 -12.03 16.37 27.84
C PRO A 34 -12.77 15.56 26.77
N VAL A 35 -13.82 14.83 27.17
CA VAL A 35 -14.70 14.14 26.22
C VAL A 35 -15.40 15.19 25.36
N ALA A 36 -15.21 15.13 24.05
CA ALA A 36 -15.89 16.02 23.12
C ALA A 36 -17.42 15.89 23.27
N PRO A 37 -18.18 17.00 23.29
CA PRO A 37 -19.64 16.93 23.25
C PRO A 37 -20.08 16.32 21.91
N SER A 38 -21.23 15.64 21.92
CA SER A 38 -21.85 15.05 20.72
C SER A 38 -21.89 16.05 19.55
N PRO A 39 -21.67 15.61 18.29
CA PRO A 39 -21.58 16.51 17.13
C PRO A 39 -22.72 17.56 17.07
N GLY A 40 -22.32 18.82 17.03
CA GLY A 40 -23.19 19.98 17.26
C GLY A 40 -24.12 20.35 16.11
N GLY A 41 -24.97 19.43 15.65
CA GLY A 41 -25.92 19.63 14.56
C GLY A 41 -27.24 20.32 14.93
N TYR A 42 -27.46 20.68 16.20
CA TYR A 42 -28.77 21.12 16.70
C TYR A 42 -28.74 22.39 17.57
N GLN A 43 -28.77 23.56 16.90
CA GLN A 43 -29.43 24.72 17.51
C GLN A 43 -30.95 24.56 17.39
N GLN A 44 -31.63 24.34 18.51
CA GLN A 44 -33.08 24.57 18.60
C GLN A 44 -33.32 25.91 19.31
N GLY A 45 -34.24 26.71 18.77
CA GLY A 45 -34.45 28.10 19.19
C GLY A 45 -34.94 28.22 20.62
N SER A 46 -34.46 29.25 21.33
CA SER A 46 -34.90 29.59 22.68
C SER A 46 -36.37 30.01 22.71
N GLY A 47 -37.28 29.09 23.01
CA GLY A 47 -38.68 29.37 23.24
C GLY A 47 -38.86 30.24 24.49
N ASN A 48 -39.46 31.42 24.34
CA ASN A 48 -39.66 32.34 25.45
C ASN A 48 -40.78 31.83 26.39
N SER A 49 -40.68 32.14 27.68
CA SER A 49 -41.51 31.55 28.72
C SER A 49 -42.92 32.14 28.81
N GLN A 50 -43.93 31.28 28.99
CA GLN A 50 -45.20 31.67 29.61
C GLN A 50 -45.92 30.49 30.28
N GLN A 51 -46.56 30.76 31.41
CA GLN A 51 -47.35 29.81 32.21
C GLN A 51 -48.85 29.99 31.92
N VAL A 52 -49.60 28.90 31.73
CA VAL A 52 -51.02 28.74 32.12
C VAL A 52 -51.23 27.25 32.50
N ALA A 53 -52.26 26.91 33.27
CA ALA A 53 -52.45 25.60 33.90
C ALA A 53 -53.81 24.94 33.59
N THR A 54 -54.02 23.75 34.18
CA THR A 54 -55.30 23.03 34.44
C THR A 54 -56.07 22.37 33.29
N GLY A 55 -56.63 21.18 33.57
CA GLY A 55 -57.60 20.45 32.74
C GLY A 55 -57.01 19.30 31.89
N GLY A 56 -57.73 18.19 31.62
CA GLY A 56 -59.11 17.93 32.06
C GLY A 56 -59.84 16.65 31.57
N GLY A 57 -59.19 15.67 30.94
CA GLY A 57 -59.73 14.29 30.75
C GLY A 57 -60.65 14.01 29.54
N VAL A 58 -61.13 12.75 29.51
CA VAL A 58 -62.15 12.13 28.61
C VAL A 58 -61.69 11.63 27.22
N GLU A 59 -62.45 10.65 26.71
CA GLU A 59 -62.12 9.65 25.67
C GLU A 59 -62.38 10.10 24.22
N GLY A 60 -61.93 9.31 23.24
CA GLY A 60 -62.19 9.57 21.82
C GLY A 60 -61.66 8.49 20.85
N SER A 61 -62.26 7.31 20.85
CA SER A 61 -61.89 6.21 19.93
C SER A 61 -62.52 6.35 18.54
N TYR A 62 -61.76 6.13 17.47
CA TYR A 62 -62.33 5.80 16.15
C TYR A 62 -61.39 4.91 15.31
N PHE A 63 -61.89 3.74 14.91
CA PHE A 63 -61.34 2.89 13.83
C PHE A 63 -62.20 3.04 12.57
N PRO A 64 -61.69 2.63 11.41
CA PRO A 64 -62.40 1.52 10.73
C PRO A 64 -61.47 0.47 10.10
N ALA A 65 -61.87 -0.81 10.20
CA ALA A 65 -61.58 -1.84 9.19
C ALA A 65 -62.55 -1.62 7.99
N VAL A 66 -62.48 -2.26 6.81
CA VAL A 66 -62.26 -3.67 6.40
C VAL A 66 -61.81 -3.64 4.91
N ALA A 67 -61.46 -4.70 4.15
CA ALA A 67 -61.63 -6.16 4.29
C ALA A 67 -60.45 -6.93 3.63
N ALA A 68 -60.48 -8.26 3.71
CA ALA A 68 -59.51 -9.18 3.10
C ALA A 68 -60.05 -9.89 1.83
N GLY A 69 -59.19 -10.67 1.17
CA GLY A 69 -59.58 -11.58 0.08
C GLY A 69 -58.55 -12.69 -0.13
N GLU A 70 -58.96 -13.95 0.04
CA GLU A 70 -58.16 -15.17 -0.18
C GLU A 70 -58.58 -15.86 -1.49
N ASN A 71 -57.68 -16.57 -2.19
CA ASN A 71 -57.77 -18.04 -2.36
C ASN A 71 -56.77 -18.71 -3.35
N THR A 72 -56.30 -19.90 -2.93
CA THR A 72 -55.96 -21.15 -3.68
C THR A 72 -55.31 -21.17 -5.08
N ALA A 73 -54.04 -21.59 -5.09
CA ALA A 73 -53.53 -22.92 -5.56
C ALA A 73 -53.62 -23.44 -7.04
N SER A 74 -52.57 -24.22 -7.38
CA SER A 74 -52.54 -25.50 -8.15
C SER A 74 -51.72 -25.59 -9.46
N ASN A 75 -51.32 -26.83 -9.79
CA ASN A 75 -50.33 -27.27 -10.81
C ASN A 75 -50.77 -27.12 -12.28
N ALA A 76 -49.81 -27.14 -13.22
CA ALA A 76 -49.74 -28.18 -14.28
C ALA A 76 -48.45 -28.12 -15.15
N GLN A 77 -48.20 -29.20 -15.89
CA GLN A 77 -47.03 -29.44 -16.77
C GLN A 77 -47.20 -28.85 -18.19
N GLY A 78 -46.11 -28.76 -18.96
CA GLY A 78 -46.10 -28.57 -20.42
C GLY A 78 -44.73 -28.86 -21.02
N SER A 79 -44.65 -29.50 -22.20
CA SER A 79 -43.39 -30.04 -22.74
C SER A 79 -43.39 -30.24 -24.27
N ALA A 80 -42.17 -30.38 -24.82
CA ALA A 80 -41.78 -31.08 -26.06
C ALA A 80 -41.60 -30.28 -27.37
N ASP A 81 -40.84 -30.94 -28.25
CA ASP A 81 -40.42 -30.71 -29.64
C ASP A 81 -39.63 -29.44 -30.01
N MET A 82 -38.45 -29.47 -30.67
CA MET A 82 -37.73 -30.41 -31.59
C MET A 82 -37.93 -30.10 -33.08
N GLN A 83 -36.86 -29.63 -33.75
CA GLN A 83 -36.48 -30.09 -35.10
C GLN A 83 -35.05 -29.72 -35.52
N GLN A 84 -34.43 -30.65 -36.24
CA GLN A 84 -33.18 -30.53 -37.03
C GLN A 84 -33.45 -31.29 -38.34
N PRO A 85 -32.94 -30.85 -39.52
CA PRO A 85 -31.68 -31.39 -40.09
C PRO A 85 -30.90 -30.34 -40.92
N GLY A 86 -29.74 -30.59 -41.56
CA GLY A 86 -28.81 -31.74 -41.55
C GLY A 86 -27.97 -31.84 -42.85
N GLY A 87 -26.71 -32.29 -42.76
CA GLY A 87 -25.79 -32.56 -43.88
C GLY A 87 -24.98 -31.34 -44.42
N GLY A 88 -23.78 -31.49 -45.01
CA GLY A 88 -22.93 -32.68 -45.17
C GLY A 88 -21.63 -32.43 -46.00
N TYR A 89 -20.80 -33.47 -46.15
CA TYR A 89 -19.65 -33.66 -47.08
C TYR A 89 -18.33 -32.85 -46.94
N ALA A 90 -17.34 -33.55 -46.34
CA ALA A 90 -16.03 -33.95 -46.91
C ALA A 90 -15.10 -32.97 -47.68
N GLY A 91 -13.82 -32.98 -47.29
CA GLY A 91 -12.66 -32.57 -48.09
C GLY A 91 -11.35 -33.01 -47.40
N ALA A 92 -10.38 -33.55 -48.13
CA ALA A 92 -9.17 -34.16 -47.55
C ALA A 92 -7.88 -33.78 -48.31
N GLY A 93 -6.73 -33.74 -47.61
CA GLY A 93 -5.41 -33.56 -48.22
C GLY A 93 -4.24 -33.73 -47.23
N GLY A 94 -3.28 -34.59 -47.60
CA GLY A 94 -1.88 -34.47 -47.13
C GLY A 94 -1.15 -33.36 -47.91
N TYR A 95 0.12 -33.05 -47.70
CA TYR A 95 1.24 -33.71 -47.00
C TYR A 95 2.05 -32.59 -46.26
N GLY A 96 3.19 -32.76 -45.58
CA GLY A 96 4.15 -33.87 -45.39
C GLY A 96 5.31 -33.40 -44.49
N TYR A 97 6.30 -34.25 -44.21
CA TYR A 97 7.45 -33.95 -43.33
C TYR A 97 8.55 -33.07 -44.00
N GLY A 98 9.29 -32.28 -43.19
CA GLY A 98 10.49 -31.57 -43.64
C GLY A 98 11.36 -30.95 -42.52
N TYR A 99 12.48 -31.61 -42.20
CA TYR A 99 13.72 -30.98 -41.68
C TYR A 99 14.54 -30.49 -42.90
N PRO A 100 15.48 -29.51 -42.83
CA PRO A 100 16.65 -29.48 -41.92
C PRO A 100 17.13 -28.02 -41.59
N PRO A 101 18.42 -27.70 -41.32
CA PRO A 101 19.52 -28.44 -40.67
C PRO A 101 20.04 -27.73 -39.38
N GLN A 102 21.11 -28.27 -38.78
CA GLN A 102 21.89 -27.63 -37.70
C GLN A 102 22.72 -26.43 -38.18
N GLN A 103 23.05 -25.51 -37.27
CA GLN A 103 24.28 -24.71 -37.33
C GLN A 103 24.87 -24.58 -35.91
N GLN A 104 26.17 -24.31 -35.81
CA GLN A 104 26.97 -24.47 -34.60
C GLN A 104 27.94 -23.29 -34.44
N ASP A 105 28.25 -22.94 -33.18
CA ASP A 105 29.10 -21.83 -32.74
C ASP A 105 28.56 -20.41 -33.09
N ALA A 106 28.97 -19.32 -32.43
CA ALA A 106 30.09 -19.14 -31.50
C ALA A 106 29.74 -18.26 -30.28
N MET A 107 30.62 -18.25 -29.29
CA MET A 107 30.53 -17.43 -28.07
C MET A 107 31.63 -16.36 -28.05
N GLY A 108 31.30 -15.13 -27.62
CA GLY A 108 32.24 -14.02 -27.41
C GLY A 108 32.18 -12.92 -28.46
N GLY A 109 31.87 -11.68 -28.04
CA GLY A 109 31.80 -10.54 -28.97
C GLY A 109 31.17 -9.24 -28.46
N LEU A 110 31.30 -8.88 -27.18
CA LEU A 110 30.71 -7.63 -26.65
C LEU A 110 31.59 -6.89 -25.61
N ALA A 111 32.90 -6.87 -25.82
CA ALA A 111 33.86 -6.29 -24.88
C ALA A 111 34.96 -5.42 -25.54
N GLN A 112 34.66 -4.74 -26.66
CA GLN A 112 35.67 -3.91 -27.34
C GLN A 112 35.09 -2.77 -28.22
N GLN A 113 34.36 -1.81 -27.65
CA GLN A 113 33.97 -0.58 -28.38
C GLN A 113 33.91 0.72 -27.55
N MET A 114 34.79 0.89 -26.56
CA MET A 114 35.09 2.21 -25.96
C MET A 114 36.61 2.35 -25.81
N GLY A 115 37.27 2.95 -26.81
CA GLY A 115 38.72 3.03 -26.84
C GLY A 115 39.27 3.80 -28.03
N GLY A 116 39.30 5.13 -27.92
CA GLY A 116 40.09 6.00 -28.80
C GLY A 116 39.31 7.06 -29.57
N MET A 117 39.36 8.30 -29.10
CA MET A 117 39.89 9.45 -29.86
C MET A 117 40.00 10.66 -28.92
N GLY A 118 41.10 11.41 -29.06
CA GLY A 118 41.31 12.71 -28.44
C GLY A 118 42.34 13.49 -29.25
N LEU A 119 42.45 14.80 -29.06
CA LEU A 119 43.56 15.66 -29.52
C LEU A 119 43.45 17.07 -28.92
N ASP A 120 44.58 17.75 -28.78
CA ASP A 120 44.72 19.03 -28.07
C ASP A 120 44.35 20.28 -28.91
N GLY A 121 44.03 21.39 -28.21
CA GLY A 121 43.90 22.72 -28.82
C GLY A 121 43.42 23.82 -27.86
N ALA A 122 44.29 24.78 -27.52
CA ALA A 122 44.00 25.96 -26.69
C ALA A 122 44.26 27.28 -27.49
N PRO A 123 44.09 28.52 -26.98
CA PRO A 123 43.66 28.96 -25.63
C PRO A 123 42.74 30.22 -25.52
N SER A 124 41.87 30.28 -24.48
CA SER A 124 41.43 31.51 -23.74
C SER A 124 40.71 32.67 -24.50
N PRO A 125 40.20 33.75 -23.82
CA PRO A 125 40.12 34.05 -22.37
C PRO A 125 38.73 34.49 -21.82
N HIS A 126 38.64 34.60 -20.47
CA HIS A 126 37.98 35.65 -19.64
C HIS A 126 36.97 35.27 -18.53
N ALA A 127 36.98 36.14 -17.51
CA ALA A 127 35.96 36.46 -16.50
C ALA A 127 35.71 35.50 -15.30
N ARG A 128 36.18 35.93 -14.12
CA ARG A 128 35.84 35.35 -12.80
C ARG A 128 34.56 35.99 -12.23
N ARG A 129 33.76 35.23 -11.48
CA ARG A 129 32.99 35.74 -10.32
C ARG A 129 33.14 34.82 -9.10
N LYS A 130 32.74 35.31 -7.93
CA LYS A 130 33.17 34.84 -6.60
C LYS A 130 32.58 33.47 -6.21
N LYS A 131 33.32 32.76 -5.35
CA LYS A 131 32.85 31.67 -4.48
C LYS A 131 33.11 32.10 -3.03
N ASP A 132 32.10 31.99 -2.18
CA ASP A 132 32.14 32.15 -0.72
C ASP A 132 31.51 30.89 -0.11
N ARG A 133 31.89 30.36 1.07
CA ARG A 133 33.11 30.54 1.88
C ARG A 133 33.15 29.43 2.93
N HIS A 134 33.84 28.32 2.68
CA HIS A 134 33.95 27.23 3.67
C HIS A 134 34.94 27.57 4.79
N ALA A 135 34.62 27.14 6.00
CA ALA A 135 35.56 27.15 7.13
C ALA A 135 36.48 25.92 7.05
N TYR A 136 37.70 26.06 7.57
CA TYR A 136 38.65 24.96 7.77
C TYR A 136 39.25 25.11 9.16
N HIS A 137 39.35 24.00 9.89
CA HIS A 137 40.18 23.94 11.11
C HIS A 137 41.66 23.90 10.72
N GLN A 138 42.52 24.50 11.55
CA GLN A 138 43.95 24.60 11.29
C GLN A 138 44.75 24.07 12.47
N ILE A 139 45.77 23.24 12.18
CA ILE A 139 46.73 22.72 13.16
C ILE A 139 47.82 23.78 13.40
N GLU A 140 48.40 23.79 14.59
CA GLU A 140 49.08 24.95 15.19
C GLU A 140 50.62 24.93 15.10
N GLN A 141 51.24 26.09 15.36
CA GLN A 141 52.65 26.35 15.74
C GLN A 141 53.72 26.49 14.61
N PRO A 142 54.81 27.28 14.81
CA PRO A 142 54.82 28.61 15.43
C PRO A 142 55.75 29.69 14.79
N ALA A 143 55.29 30.94 14.86
CA ALA A 143 56.02 32.23 15.08
C ALA A 143 57.36 32.62 14.38
N ALA A 144 57.33 33.79 13.72
CA ALA A 144 58.44 34.77 13.58
C ALA A 144 57.87 36.20 13.38
N THR A 145 58.68 37.28 13.53
CA THR A 145 58.16 38.61 13.95
C THR A 145 58.56 39.86 13.12
N THR A 146 57.62 40.82 13.01
CA THR A 146 57.79 42.32 12.92
C THR A 146 58.47 42.99 11.70
N PRO A 147 58.32 44.33 11.45
CA PRO A 147 57.32 45.34 11.91
C PRO A 147 56.66 46.21 10.78
N ALA A 148 55.81 47.18 11.15
CA ALA A 148 55.15 48.21 10.29
C ALA A 148 55.90 49.58 10.36
N PRO A 149 55.36 50.84 10.18
CA PRO A 149 53.99 51.40 9.99
C PRO A 149 53.95 52.53 8.87
N PRO A 150 53.19 53.67 8.93
CA PRO A 150 51.90 54.06 9.54
C PRO A 150 50.85 54.64 8.52
N GLY A 151 49.53 54.62 8.79
CA GLY A 151 48.77 55.78 9.34
C GLY A 151 47.70 56.30 8.32
N GLN A 152 46.60 57.01 8.65
CA GLN A 152 45.97 57.44 9.92
C GLN A 152 44.44 57.73 9.72
N GLN A 153 43.61 57.38 10.73
CA GLN A 153 42.46 58.12 11.34
C GLN A 153 41.30 58.68 10.46
N PHE A 154 40.02 58.27 10.69
CA PHE A 154 38.92 58.94 11.47
C PHE A 154 38.37 60.29 10.89
N MET A 155 37.09 60.68 11.00
CA MET A 155 35.95 60.18 11.81
C MET A 155 34.55 60.37 11.15
N ASN A 156 33.54 59.74 11.76
CA ASN A 156 32.09 59.72 11.50
C ASN A 156 31.36 61.08 11.37
N GLY A 157 30.26 61.16 10.59
CA GLY A 157 29.31 62.28 10.55
C GLY A 157 28.40 62.36 9.30
N SER A 158 27.11 62.70 9.48
CA SER A 158 26.09 62.86 8.41
C SER A 158 25.11 64.01 8.78
N PRO A 159 24.06 64.39 7.99
CA PRO A 159 23.71 64.10 6.59
C PRO A 159 23.27 65.34 5.72
N SER A 160 22.93 65.11 4.44
CA SER A 160 21.91 65.85 3.60
C SER A 160 22.30 67.01 2.64
N MET A 161 21.46 67.16 1.58
CA MET A 161 21.25 68.26 0.58
C MET A 161 22.26 68.60 -0.56
N GLY A 162 21.76 68.68 -1.81
CA GLY A 162 22.17 69.69 -2.83
C GLY A 162 22.44 69.28 -4.31
N GLY A 163 21.73 69.89 -5.30
CA GLY A 163 22.04 69.91 -6.77
C GLY A 163 21.47 68.74 -7.62
N GLN A 164 20.86 68.82 -8.82
CA GLN A 164 20.72 69.80 -9.95
C GLN A 164 22.01 70.08 -10.76
N ALA A 165 22.05 70.13 -12.11
CA ALA A 165 21.09 69.88 -13.24
C ALA A 165 21.89 69.32 -14.48
N THR A 166 21.38 68.98 -15.69
CA THR A 166 20.62 69.72 -16.73
C THR A 166 19.95 68.78 -17.79
N ALA A 167 19.28 69.33 -18.83
CA ALA A 167 18.45 68.63 -19.86
C ALA A 167 19.03 68.81 -21.31
N PRO A 168 18.34 68.74 -22.51
CA PRO A 168 16.88 68.78 -22.84
C PRO A 168 16.30 67.96 -24.07
N TRP A 169 14.97 68.05 -24.26
CA TRP A 169 14.10 67.67 -25.44
C TRP A 169 13.85 66.17 -25.74
N GLN A 170 12.72 65.73 -26.34
CA GLN A 170 11.62 66.44 -27.06
C GLN A 170 10.20 65.87 -26.74
N GLN A 171 9.15 66.39 -27.40
CA GLN A 171 7.70 66.17 -27.17
C GLN A 171 7.14 64.84 -27.76
N GLN A 172 5.90 64.37 -27.62
CA GLN A 172 4.56 64.89 -27.18
C GLN A 172 3.65 63.63 -26.82
N THR A 173 2.36 63.57 -26.41
CA THR A 173 1.16 64.46 -26.20
C THR A 173 0.21 63.80 -25.14
N GLN A 174 -0.85 64.49 -24.66
CA GLN A 174 -1.93 63.97 -23.78
C GLN A 174 -3.28 64.67 -24.08
N PRO A 175 -4.44 64.06 -23.72
CA PRO A 175 -5.38 64.70 -22.77
C PRO A 175 -5.96 63.71 -21.71
N TRP A 176 -6.22 64.10 -20.45
CA TRP A 176 -7.53 64.71 -20.12
C TRP A 176 -8.15 64.39 -18.73
N GLN A 177 -7.48 64.70 -17.60
CA GLN A 177 -8.06 64.93 -16.25
C GLN A 177 -8.73 63.76 -15.46
N SER A 178 -8.97 63.87 -14.13
CA SER A 178 -8.64 64.92 -13.12
C SER A 178 -8.37 64.33 -11.72
N GLN A 179 -7.73 65.11 -10.85
CA GLN A 179 -7.48 64.81 -9.42
C GLN A 179 -8.25 65.76 -8.50
N ALA A 180 -8.47 65.35 -7.24
CA ALA A 180 -8.68 66.25 -6.10
C ALA A 180 -8.23 65.58 -4.78
N LEU A 181 -7.58 66.34 -3.89
CA LEU A 181 -7.44 66.03 -2.45
C LEU A 181 -8.47 66.88 -1.68
N PRO A 182 -8.82 66.54 -0.42
CA PRO A 182 -8.18 67.27 0.68
C PRO A 182 -7.97 66.51 2.02
N GLN A 183 -6.91 66.93 2.72
CA GLN A 183 -6.79 67.32 4.14
C GLN A 183 -7.86 66.93 5.20
N ALA A 184 -7.40 66.68 6.44
CA ALA A 184 -8.18 66.15 7.56
C ALA A 184 -8.86 67.20 8.48
N GLY A 185 -9.93 66.77 9.17
CA GLY A 185 -10.61 67.45 10.28
C GLY A 185 -11.51 66.48 11.08
N PRO A 186 -11.83 66.74 12.37
CA PRO A 186 -12.43 65.74 13.26
C PRO A 186 -13.97 65.81 13.41
N GLY A 187 -14.61 64.65 13.59
CA GLY A 187 -16.04 64.50 13.92
C GLY A 187 -16.40 63.02 14.13
N ALA A 188 -17.41 62.71 14.96
CA ALA A 188 -17.67 61.34 15.44
C ALA A 188 -19.07 60.80 15.14
N SER A 189 -19.17 59.52 14.76
CA SER A 189 -20.28 58.58 15.01
C SER A 189 -19.90 57.15 14.57
N PRO A 190 -20.51 56.08 15.15
CA PRO A 190 -20.03 54.70 14.97
C PRO A 190 -20.63 53.99 13.74
N ALA A 191 -19.86 53.04 13.18
CA ALA A 191 -20.30 52.11 12.14
C ALA A 191 -19.74 50.69 12.39
N MET A 192 -20.43 49.68 11.85
CA MET A 192 -20.23 48.25 12.11
C MET A 192 -18.87 47.71 11.60
N PRO A 193 -18.27 46.68 12.23
CA PRO A 193 -17.08 46.02 11.69
C PRO A 193 -17.42 45.24 10.40
N GLN A 194 -16.70 45.55 9.33
CA GLN A 194 -16.87 44.92 8.02
C GLN A 194 -16.05 43.63 7.92
N SER A 195 -16.67 42.55 7.44
CA SER A 195 -16.02 41.24 7.32
C SER A 195 -14.89 41.25 6.29
N GLN A 196 -13.71 40.73 6.66
CA GLN A 196 -12.60 40.50 5.73
C GLN A 196 -12.98 39.46 4.66
N ALA A 197 -12.58 39.70 3.41
CA ALA A 197 -12.73 38.72 2.33
C ALA A 197 -11.65 37.62 2.47
N LEU A 198 -12.02 36.36 2.26
CA LEU A 198 -11.07 35.25 2.26
C LEU A 198 -10.22 35.23 0.98
N PRO A 199 -8.95 34.79 1.04
CA PRO A 199 -8.15 34.53 -0.14
C PRO A 199 -8.69 33.33 -0.95
N PRO A 200 -8.46 33.28 -2.27
CA PRO A 200 -8.89 32.16 -3.10
C PRO A 200 -8.12 30.87 -2.76
N ALA A 201 -8.82 29.73 -2.78
CA ALA A 201 -8.24 28.42 -2.52
C ALA A 201 -7.74 27.73 -3.80
N GLY A 202 -6.55 27.13 -3.74
CA GLY A 202 -5.91 26.38 -4.83
C GLY A 202 -4.44 26.76 -5.00
N THR A 203 -3.60 25.83 -5.48
CA THR A 203 -2.19 26.10 -5.78
C THR A 203 -1.98 26.34 -7.27
N PRO A 204 -1.59 27.56 -7.71
CA PRO A 204 -1.36 27.87 -9.12
C PRO A 204 0.08 27.53 -9.54
N VAL A 205 0.27 26.43 -10.25
CA VAL A 205 1.54 26.11 -10.92
C VAL A 205 1.62 26.92 -12.22
N SER A 206 2.64 27.78 -12.34
CA SER A 206 2.75 28.72 -13.46
C SER A 206 3.50 28.11 -14.64
N ILE A 207 2.75 27.69 -15.67
CA ILE A 207 3.27 27.11 -16.92
C ILE A 207 3.23 28.19 -18.00
N ALA A 208 4.39 28.81 -18.29
CA ALA A 208 4.47 29.92 -19.23
C ALA A 208 4.30 29.47 -20.69
N GLN A 209 3.08 29.61 -21.22
CA GLN A 209 2.71 29.24 -22.59
C GLN A 209 2.54 30.48 -23.46
N GLN A 210 3.57 30.85 -24.23
CA GLN A 210 3.50 32.01 -25.14
C GLN A 210 2.71 31.70 -26.41
N GLY A 211 1.82 32.63 -26.79
CA GLY A 211 1.13 32.62 -28.08
C GLY A 211 1.89 33.41 -29.14
N THR A 212 2.20 32.75 -30.25
CA THR A 212 2.40 33.30 -31.61
C THR A 212 2.92 34.75 -31.74
N GLN A 213 4.24 34.95 -31.79
CA GLN A 213 4.94 35.53 -32.95
C GLN A 213 6.48 35.50 -32.82
N ASN A 214 7.15 35.53 -33.98
CA ASN A 214 8.60 35.56 -34.23
C ASN A 214 9.42 34.31 -33.86
N MET A 215 10.37 33.96 -34.74
CA MET A 215 11.35 32.88 -34.54
C MET A 215 12.69 33.42 -34.02
N ALA A 216 13.22 32.83 -32.95
CA ALA A 216 14.65 32.76 -32.65
C ALA A 216 14.93 31.58 -31.70
N GLN A 217 16.17 31.08 -31.74
CA GLN A 217 16.64 29.84 -31.10
C GLN A 217 16.28 29.65 -29.61
N GLY A 218 15.55 28.56 -29.33
CA GLY A 218 16.03 27.52 -28.41
C GLY A 218 16.26 27.87 -26.93
N GLN A 219 15.23 28.30 -26.20
CA GLN A 219 15.15 28.06 -24.74
C GLN A 219 13.81 27.42 -24.37
N GLN A 220 13.86 26.31 -23.63
CA GLN A 220 12.67 25.65 -23.09
C GLN A 220 12.10 26.45 -21.92
N GLY A 221 10.77 26.58 -21.85
CA GLY A 221 10.09 27.29 -20.78
C GLY A 221 10.27 26.59 -19.43
N ARG A 222 11.09 27.16 -18.55
CA ARG A 222 11.33 26.63 -17.21
C ARG A 222 10.14 26.89 -16.29
N VAL A 223 9.39 25.84 -15.95
CA VAL A 223 8.60 25.81 -14.70
C VAL A 223 9.58 25.93 -13.52
N ASN A 224 9.26 26.73 -12.50
CA ASN A 224 10.12 26.79 -11.31
C ASN A 224 9.95 25.50 -10.48
N PRO A 225 11.01 24.69 -10.22
CA PRO A 225 10.89 23.48 -9.41
C PRO A 225 10.30 23.73 -8.01
N ASP A 226 10.62 24.87 -7.38
CA ASP A 226 10.13 25.23 -6.04
C ASP A 226 8.61 25.39 -5.95
N GLN A 227 7.92 25.52 -7.08
CA GLN A 227 6.45 25.63 -7.18
C GLN A 227 5.76 24.29 -7.45
N ILE A 228 6.52 23.20 -7.58
CA ILE A 228 5.99 21.86 -7.86
C ILE A 228 5.73 21.13 -6.53
N PRO A 229 4.54 20.53 -6.31
CA PRO A 229 4.26 19.72 -5.11
C PRO A 229 5.33 18.65 -4.87
N SER A 230 5.81 18.55 -3.63
CA SER A 230 6.95 17.68 -3.27
C SER A 230 6.49 16.58 -2.31
N ILE A 231 6.58 15.32 -2.75
CA ILE A 231 6.08 14.16 -1.99
C ILE A 231 6.84 13.93 -0.68
N PRO A 232 8.18 14.05 -0.61
CA PRO A 232 8.89 13.97 0.67
C PRO A 232 8.36 15.01 1.67
N LEU A 233 8.26 16.28 1.25
CA LEU A 233 7.81 17.37 2.12
C LEU A 233 6.38 17.18 2.63
N SER A 234 5.48 16.59 1.84
CA SER A 234 4.09 16.33 2.28
C SER A 234 3.92 15.05 3.11
N ARG A 235 4.95 14.20 3.22
CA ARG A 235 5.04 13.10 4.18
C ARG A 235 5.72 13.53 5.49
N ASP A 236 6.83 14.24 5.37
CA ASP A 236 7.73 14.55 6.48
C ASP A 236 7.15 15.65 7.38
N LEU A 237 6.51 16.70 6.82
CA LEU A 237 5.89 17.76 7.64
C LEU A 237 4.75 17.22 8.55
N PRO A 238 3.82 16.38 8.06
CA PRO A 238 2.85 15.71 8.95
C PRO A 238 3.50 14.71 9.91
N ALA A 239 4.58 14.01 9.52
CA ALA A 239 5.28 13.10 10.43
C ALA A 239 5.83 13.82 11.67
N GLU A 240 6.45 14.99 11.52
CA GLU A 240 6.88 15.80 12.68
C GLU A 240 5.71 16.27 13.54
N TYR A 241 4.57 16.61 12.93
CA TYR A 241 3.36 17.02 13.68
C TYR A 241 2.79 15.88 14.53
N TYR A 242 2.57 14.68 13.95
CA TYR A 242 1.97 13.55 14.66
C TYR A 242 2.91 12.81 15.62
N LYS A 243 4.20 13.17 15.69
CA LYS A 243 5.04 12.81 16.85
C LYS A 243 4.45 13.33 18.16
N THR A 244 3.92 14.56 18.15
CA THR A 244 3.44 15.25 19.37
C THR A 244 1.91 15.33 19.49
N HIS A 245 1.17 15.04 18.41
CA HIS A 245 -0.29 15.14 18.36
C HIS A 245 -0.93 13.78 18.11
N ILE A 246 -1.99 13.49 18.89
CA ILE A 246 -2.89 12.35 18.66
C ILE A 246 -3.92 12.76 17.59
N TYR A 247 -4.36 11.82 16.75
CA TYR A 247 -5.42 12.05 15.75
C TYR A 247 -6.82 11.73 16.34
N PRO A 248 -7.71 12.73 16.55
CA PRO A 248 -9.07 12.51 17.05
C PRO A 248 -10.02 12.18 15.90
N THR A 249 -10.65 10.99 15.91
CA THR A 249 -11.37 10.49 14.73
C THR A 249 -12.69 11.20 14.40
N MET A 250 -13.26 11.97 15.34
CA MET A 250 -14.46 12.79 15.10
C MET A 250 -14.13 14.28 14.94
N GLU A 251 -13.18 14.83 15.72
CA GLU A 251 -12.86 16.26 15.66
C GLU A 251 -12.09 16.67 14.39
N GLN A 252 -11.36 15.73 13.77
CA GLN A 252 -10.59 15.98 12.56
C GLN A 252 -11.12 15.18 11.37
N HIS A 253 -11.78 15.85 10.42
CA HIS A 253 -12.44 15.20 9.26
C HIS A 253 -11.48 14.78 8.13
N LEU A 254 -10.21 15.20 8.17
CA LEU A 254 -9.19 14.81 7.18
C LEU A 254 -8.12 13.94 7.86
N PRO A 255 -7.94 12.69 7.42
CA PRO A 255 -6.93 11.80 7.99
C PRO A 255 -5.50 12.25 7.63
N PRO A 256 -4.48 11.76 8.34
CA PRO A 256 -3.07 11.98 7.99
C PRO A 256 -2.75 11.34 6.61
N PRO A 257 -1.64 11.72 5.95
CA PRO A 257 -1.14 10.97 4.80
C PRO A 257 -0.89 9.50 5.19
N ALA A 258 -1.11 8.56 4.28
CA ALA A 258 -1.09 7.13 4.59
C ALA A 258 0.27 6.60 5.10
N THR A 259 1.37 7.27 4.78
CA THR A 259 2.75 6.90 5.20
C THR A 259 3.22 7.62 6.46
N THR A 260 2.40 8.50 7.03
CA THR A 260 2.70 9.22 8.26
C THR A 260 2.39 8.33 9.47
N PRO A 261 3.32 8.13 10.43
CA PRO A 261 3.00 7.45 11.68
C PRO A 261 2.15 8.35 12.58
N PHE A 262 1.08 7.81 13.17
CA PHE A 262 0.21 8.51 14.13
C PHE A 262 -0.45 7.54 15.11
N VAL A 263 -0.82 8.06 16.29
CA VAL A 263 -1.70 7.41 17.26
C VAL A 263 -3.11 7.99 17.07
N ALA A 264 -4.10 7.13 16.81
CA ALA A 264 -5.51 7.53 16.74
C ALA A 264 -6.21 7.43 18.11
N PHE A 265 -7.17 8.31 18.33
CA PHE A 265 -8.14 8.23 19.42
C PHE A 265 -9.55 8.12 18.83
N ASP A 266 -10.14 6.93 18.94
CA ASP A 266 -11.47 6.63 18.41
C ASP A 266 -12.56 7.28 19.28
N GLN A 267 -13.36 8.15 18.66
CA GLN A 267 -14.44 8.93 19.26
C GLN A 267 -15.84 8.55 18.70
N GLY A 268 -15.94 7.43 17.98
CA GLY A 268 -17.18 6.91 17.38
C GLY A 268 -17.11 6.72 15.87
N ASN A 269 -16.13 7.34 15.22
CA ASN A 269 -15.73 7.11 13.84
C ASN A 269 -14.43 6.27 13.85
N ALA A 270 -14.34 5.26 12.99
CA ALA A 270 -13.20 4.34 13.01
C ALA A 270 -11.87 5.04 12.72
N SER A 271 -10.76 4.48 13.24
CA SER A 271 -9.41 4.94 12.90
C SER A 271 -9.16 4.88 11.38
N PRO A 272 -8.50 5.89 10.77
CA PRO A 272 -8.10 5.89 9.36
C PRO A 272 -7.13 4.78 8.93
N LYS A 273 -6.74 3.90 9.86
CA LYS A 273 -6.03 2.64 9.59
C LYS A 273 -7.00 1.55 9.11
N TYR A 274 -8.24 1.54 9.62
CA TYR A 274 -9.26 0.54 9.26
C TYR A 274 -10.15 0.96 8.09
N ALA A 275 -10.48 2.25 8.01
CA ALA A 275 -11.47 2.78 7.09
C ALA A 275 -11.16 4.24 6.67
N ARG A 276 -11.19 4.54 5.38
CA ARG A 276 -11.08 5.91 4.84
C ARG A 276 -12.06 6.15 3.70
N LEU A 277 -12.81 7.25 3.78
CA LEU A 277 -13.69 7.70 2.70
C LEU A 277 -12.91 8.60 1.74
N THR A 278 -13.14 8.44 0.44
CA THR A 278 -12.59 9.37 -0.56
C THR A 278 -13.08 10.79 -0.33
N LEU A 279 -14.33 10.95 0.14
CA LEU A 279 -14.98 12.22 0.41
C LEU A 279 -15.55 12.20 1.84
N ASN A 280 -14.92 12.92 2.77
CA ASN A 280 -15.42 13.08 4.15
C ASN A 280 -16.52 14.16 4.24
N CYS A 281 -16.80 14.83 3.11
CA CYS A 281 -17.97 15.65 2.85
C CYS A 281 -18.55 15.23 1.48
N ILE A 282 -19.71 14.57 1.50
CA ILE A 282 -20.34 13.94 0.33
C ILE A 282 -21.37 14.90 -0.29
N PRO A 283 -21.41 15.07 -1.63
CA PRO A 283 -22.42 15.88 -2.29
C PRO A 283 -23.86 15.39 -2.04
N SER A 284 -24.83 16.30 -2.06
CA SER A 284 -26.23 15.94 -1.84
C SER A 284 -26.87 15.16 -3.02
N THR A 285 -26.31 15.26 -4.23
CA THR A 285 -26.81 14.57 -5.44
C THR A 285 -25.71 14.01 -6.33
N ALA A 286 -26.09 13.05 -7.18
CA ALA A 286 -25.23 12.47 -8.22
C ALA A 286 -24.63 13.52 -9.16
N ASP A 287 -25.41 14.52 -9.60
CA ASP A 287 -24.95 15.58 -10.49
C ASP A 287 -23.84 16.44 -9.85
N GLN A 288 -23.96 16.69 -8.54
CA GLN A 288 -22.93 17.41 -7.80
C GLN A 288 -21.65 16.58 -7.69
N LEU A 289 -21.73 15.26 -7.46
CA LEU A 289 -20.55 14.39 -7.52
C LEU A 289 -19.94 14.36 -8.92
N ALA A 290 -20.74 14.20 -9.97
CA ALA A 290 -20.29 14.21 -11.36
C ALA A 290 -19.55 15.53 -11.71
N SER A 291 -20.02 16.67 -11.17
CA SER A 291 -19.36 17.96 -11.33
C SER A 291 -17.96 18.07 -10.69
N THR A 292 -17.56 17.13 -9.84
CA THR A 292 -16.19 17.00 -9.30
C THR A 292 -15.32 16.01 -10.07
N SER A 293 -15.93 15.08 -10.81
CA SER A 293 -15.29 13.90 -11.42
C SER A 293 -14.55 12.96 -10.43
N LEU A 294 -14.67 13.13 -9.11
CA LEU A 294 -14.06 12.27 -8.09
C LEU A 294 -14.85 10.95 -7.92
N PRO A 295 -14.19 9.84 -7.56
CA PRO A 295 -14.87 8.62 -7.11
C PRO A 295 -15.44 8.82 -5.70
N LEU A 296 -16.65 8.31 -5.45
CA LEU A 296 -17.18 8.15 -4.09
C LEU A 296 -16.93 6.70 -3.64
N GLY A 297 -16.17 6.52 -2.57
CA GLY A 297 -15.82 5.20 -2.08
C GLY A 297 -15.20 5.17 -0.68
N LEU A 298 -14.96 3.96 -0.20
CA LEU A 298 -14.46 3.58 1.11
C LEU A 298 -13.34 2.56 0.92
N VAL A 299 -12.13 2.90 1.35
CA VAL A 299 -11.00 1.96 1.47
C VAL A 299 -11.05 1.32 2.85
N LEU A 300 -10.80 0.01 2.92
CA LEU A 300 -10.85 -0.81 4.13
C LEU A 300 -9.58 -1.63 4.28
N GLN A 301 -9.06 -1.71 5.50
CA GLN A 301 -7.98 -2.62 5.89
C GLN A 301 -8.36 -3.20 7.27
N PRO A 302 -9.29 -4.18 7.33
CA PRO A 302 -10.06 -4.45 8.56
C PRO A 302 -9.26 -4.92 9.78
N LEU A 303 -8.12 -5.58 9.54
CA LEU A 303 -7.22 -6.07 10.60
C LEU A 303 -5.96 -5.20 10.75
N ALA A 304 -5.96 -3.96 10.24
CA ALA A 304 -4.77 -3.09 10.25
C ALA A 304 -4.13 -2.97 11.65
N LYS A 305 -2.83 -3.23 11.71
CA LYS A 305 -2.01 -3.23 12.92
C LYS A 305 -2.14 -1.92 13.71
N GLN A 306 -2.41 -2.05 15.01
CA GLN A 306 -2.44 -0.90 15.91
C GLN A 306 -1.02 -0.39 16.20
N THR A 307 -0.90 0.91 16.44
CA THR A 307 0.35 1.55 16.89
C THR A 307 0.36 1.67 18.41
N ASP A 308 1.53 1.51 19.02
CA ASP A 308 1.71 1.67 20.46
C ASP A 308 1.15 3.01 20.97
N GLY A 309 0.31 2.92 22.01
CA GLY A 309 -0.44 4.05 22.58
C GLY A 309 -1.90 4.14 22.12
N GLU A 310 -2.32 3.43 21.06
CA GLU A 310 -3.73 3.32 20.70
C GLU A 310 -4.52 2.44 21.69
N GLN A 311 -5.83 2.67 21.79
CA GLN A 311 -6.72 1.84 22.60
C GLN A 311 -6.99 0.52 21.86
N ALA A 312 -6.75 -0.61 22.53
CA ALA A 312 -7.06 -1.94 22.02
C ALA A 312 -8.56 -2.08 21.68
N ILE A 313 -8.89 -2.68 20.54
CA ILE A 313 -10.27 -2.91 20.12
C ILE A 313 -11.00 -3.78 21.17
N PRO A 314 -12.15 -3.34 21.72
CA PRO A 314 -12.89 -4.13 22.69
C PRO A 314 -13.61 -5.30 22.02
N VAL A 315 -13.49 -6.48 22.63
CA VAL A 315 -14.27 -7.67 22.28
C VAL A 315 -15.46 -7.75 23.26
N LEU A 316 -16.67 -7.71 22.72
CA LEU A 316 -17.91 -7.63 23.47
C LEU A 316 -18.68 -8.95 23.38
N ASP A 317 -19.22 -9.40 24.51
CA ASP A 317 -20.08 -10.58 24.58
C ASP A 317 -21.52 -10.17 24.90
N PHE A 318 -22.47 -10.83 24.25
CA PHE A 318 -23.91 -10.68 24.42
C PHE A 318 -24.61 -12.04 24.68
N GLY A 319 -23.82 -13.11 24.88
CA GLY A 319 -24.33 -14.48 25.05
C GLY A 319 -25.06 -14.99 23.81
N ASP A 320 -25.91 -16.00 24.00
CA ASP A 320 -26.64 -16.68 22.91
C ASP A 320 -27.60 -15.76 22.12
N ALA A 321 -27.98 -14.60 22.67
CA ALA A 321 -28.76 -13.59 21.95
C ALA A 321 -27.97 -12.86 20.85
N GLY A 322 -26.63 -12.83 20.97
CA GLY A 322 -25.73 -12.13 20.06
C GLY A 322 -25.86 -10.60 20.06
N PRO A 323 -25.02 -9.89 19.29
CA PRO A 323 -25.02 -8.44 19.26
C PRO A 323 -26.34 -7.89 18.67
N PRO A 324 -26.92 -6.80 19.23
CA PRO A 324 -28.12 -6.17 18.69
C PRO A 324 -27.96 -5.72 17.24
N ARG A 325 -28.95 -6.05 16.40
CA ARG A 325 -28.95 -5.74 14.95
C ARG A 325 -30.26 -5.11 14.49
N CYS A 326 -30.18 -4.24 13.48
CA CYS A 326 -31.34 -3.68 12.81
C CYS A 326 -32.17 -4.78 12.11
N ARG A 327 -33.47 -4.87 12.42
CA ARG A 327 -34.38 -5.90 11.91
C ARG A 327 -34.52 -5.85 10.38
N ARG A 328 -34.41 -4.65 9.76
CA ARG A 328 -34.46 -4.45 8.29
C ARG A 328 -33.12 -4.69 7.57
N CYS A 329 -32.07 -3.90 7.83
CA CYS A 329 -30.81 -3.97 7.05
C CYS A 329 -29.74 -4.91 7.64
N ARG A 330 -30.01 -5.54 8.79
CA ARG A 330 -29.09 -6.44 9.52
C ARG A 330 -27.74 -5.81 9.86
N ALA A 331 -27.65 -4.47 9.90
CA ALA A 331 -26.52 -3.74 10.46
C ALA A 331 -26.42 -3.99 11.97
N TYR A 332 -25.20 -4.01 12.50
CA TYR A 332 -24.91 -4.15 13.92
C TYR A 332 -25.01 -2.81 14.64
N ILE A 333 -25.30 -2.86 15.94
CA ILE A 333 -25.26 -1.70 16.84
C ILE A 333 -23.94 -0.92 16.70
N ASN A 334 -24.04 0.40 16.76
CA ASN A 334 -22.93 1.33 16.54
C ASN A 334 -23.22 2.70 17.21
N PRO A 335 -22.21 3.58 17.37
CA PRO A 335 -22.33 4.86 18.10
C PRO A 335 -23.40 5.82 17.57
N PHE A 336 -23.77 5.70 16.29
CA PHE A 336 -24.68 6.60 15.58
C PHE A 336 -26.16 6.17 15.64
N MET A 337 -26.49 5.00 16.22
CA MET A 337 -27.90 4.61 16.38
C MET A 337 -28.60 5.46 17.44
N ILE A 338 -29.75 6.03 17.09
CA ILE A 338 -30.48 7.00 17.93
C ILE A 338 -31.51 6.29 18.79
N PHE A 339 -31.43 6.44 20.10
CA PHE A 339 -32.41 5.92 21.05
C PHE A 339 -33.56 6.92 21.26
N GLY A 340 -34.73 6.40 21.65
CA GLY A 340 -35.94 7.20 21.88
C GLY A 340 -37.04 6.39 22.59
N ASN A 341 -38.21 7.01 22.76
CA ASN A 341 -39.33 6.45 23.54
C ASN A 341 -38.88 5.98 24.94
N GLY A 342 -38.07 6.80 25.64
CA GLY A 342 -37.52 6.47 26.96
C GLY A 342 -36.46 5.37 26.96
N GLY A 343 -35.86 5.05 25.81
CA GLY A 343 -34.89 3.96 25.63
C GLY A 343 -35.45 2.71 24.94
N ASN A 344 -36.77 2.59 24.83
CA ASN A 344 -37.44 1.39 24.27
C ASN A 344 -37.30 1.25 22.74
N ARG A 345 -36.91 2.32 22.03
CA ARG A 345 -36.80 2.35 20.56
C ARG A 345 -35.42 2.81 20.13
N MET A 346 -34.85 2.14 19.12
CA MET A 346 -33.55 2.40 18.52
C MET A 346 -33.67 2.51 17.00
N THR A 347 -33.49 3.72 16.47
CA THR A 347 -33.53 3.99 15.02
C THR A 347 -32.16 3.71 14.40
N CYS A 348 -32.15 2.86 13.37
CA CYS A 348 -30.93 2.52 12.65
C CYS A 348 -30.47 3.70 11.77
N ASN A 349 -29.24 4.19 12.01
CA ASN A 349 -28.60 5.28 11.26
C ASN A 349 -28.51 5.02 9.75
N LEU A 350 -28.26 3.78 9.33
CA LEU A 350 -28.08 3.43 7.92
C LEU A 350 -29.41 3.43 7.12
N CYS A 351 -30.47 2.76 7.60
CA CYS A 351 -31.71 2.59 6.83
C CYS A 351 -32.94 3.32 7.40
N GLY A 352 -32.78 4.13 8.46
CA GLY A 352 -33.87 4.86 9.11
C GLY A 352 -34.93 4.01 9.81
N HIS A 353 -34.77 2.67 9.85
CA HIS A 353 -35.79 1.78 10.41
C HIS A 353 -35.79 1.84 11.95
N PRO A 354 -36.96 2.09 12.59
CA PRO A 354 -37.09 1.98 14.03
C PRO A 354 -37.09 0.51 14.46
N ASN A 355 -36.26 0.18 15.45
CA ASN A 355 -36.22 -1.13 16.09
C ASN A 355 -36.68 -0.97 17.54
N GLU A 356 -37.32 -1.99 18.06
CA GLU A 356 -37.59 -2.16 19.50
C GLU A 356 -36.34 -2.73 20.17
N VAL A 357 -35.99 -2.18 21.34
CA VAL A 357 -34.79 -2.57 22.10
C VAL A 357 -35.08 -3.81 22.96
N PRO A 358 -34.29 -4.90 22.86
CA PRO A 358 -34.46 -6.08 23.71
C PRO A 358 -34.36 -5.75 25.20
N ALA A 359 -35.12 -6.43 26.05
CA ALA A 359 -35.16 -6.17 27.49
C ALA A 359 -33.76 -6.23 28.14
N ASP A 360 -32.96 -7.24 27.80
CA ASP A 360 -31.60 -7.44 28.35
C ASP A 360 -30.58 -6.39 27.86
N TYR A 361 -30.95 -5.61 26.83
CA TYR A 361 -30.18 -4.48 26.33
C TYR A 361 -30.86 -3.13 26.62
N PHE A 362 -31.97 -3.08 27.34
CA PHE A 362 -32.66 -1.82 27.65
C PHE A 362 -31.90 -1.00 28.72
N ALA A 363 -31.78 0.29 28.47
CA ALA A 363 -31.50 1.29 29.50
C ALA A 363 -32.23 2.59 29.15
N PRO A 364 -32.67 3.38 30.16
CA PRO A 364 -33.44 4.58 29.89
C PRO A 364 -32.62 5.68 29.19
N THR A 365 -33.32 6.57 28.50
CA THR A 365 -32.75 7.83 28.01
C THR A 365 -32.95 8.95 29.02
N ASP A 366 -31.94 9.81 29.16
CA ASP A 366 -32.01 11.06 29.91
C ASP A 366 -32.84 12.15 29.18
N PRO A 367 -33.03 13.35 29.77
CA PRO A 367 -33.77 14.44 29.13
C PRO A 367 -33.16 15.01 27.84
N SER A 368 -31.91 14.70 27.51
CA SER A 368 -31.27 15.04 26.23
C SER A 368 -31.52 13.98 25.14
N GLY A 369 -32.08 12.82 25.51
CA GLY A 369 -32.24 11.66 24.64
C GLY A 369 -31.03 10.71 24.64
N ALA A 370 -29.98 11.01 25.40
CA ALA A 370 -28.82 10.13 25.52
C ALA A 370 -29.13 8.95 26.47
N ARG A 371 -28.62 7.76 26.14
CA ARG A 371 -28.79 6.56 26.98
C ARG A 371 -27.93 6.68 28.24
N VAL A 372 -28.49 6.49 29.44
CA VAL A 372 -27.80 6.79 30.72
C VAL A 372 -26.51 6.00 30.95
N ASP A 373 -26.39 4.83 30.33
CA ASP A 373 -25.24 3.93 30.39
C ASP A 373 -24.30 4.07 29.18
N ARG A 374 -24.53 5.00 28.23
CA ARG A 374 -23.75 5.14 26.98
C ARG A 374 -22.24 5.19 27.24
N MET A 375 -21.81 5.89 28.29
CA MET A 375 -20.40 6.00 28.68
C MET A 375 -19.77 4.69 29.21
N GLN A 376 -20.55 3.61 29.33
CA GLN A 376 -20.14 2.27 29.77
C GLN A 376 -20.27 1.21 28.65
N ARG A 377 -20.73 1.59 27.46
CA ARG A 377 -21.04 0.69 26.33
C ARG A 377 -20.12 1.00 25.14
N PRO A 378 -19.00 0.29 24.93
CA PRO A 378 -18.03 0.62 23.88
C PRO A 378 -18.61 0.61 22.45
N GLU A 379 -19.60 -0.23 22.17
CA GLU A 379 -20.35 -0.26 20.90
C GLU A 379 -21.20 0.99 20.64
N LEU A 380 -21.40 1.82 21.67
CA LEU A 380 -22.05 3.14 21.57
C LEU A 380 -21.04 4.30 21.62
N LEU A 381 -19.74 4.03 21.72
CA LEU A 381 -18.68 5.03 21.88
C LEU A 381 -17.61 4.98 20.78
N LEU A 382 -17.26 3.78 20.28
CA LEU A 382 -16.15 3.57 19.36
C LEU A 382 -16.63 3.16 17.97
N GLY A 383 -15.96 3.69 16.94
CA GLY A 383 -16.19 3.34 15.55
C GLY A 383 -15.75 1.93 15.21
N THR A 384 -14.70 1.42 15.85
CA THR A 384 -14.27 0.01 15.75
C THR A 384 -14.52 -0.77 17.04
N CYS A 385 -15.21 -1.90 16.94
CA CYS A 385 -15.42 -2.88 18.03
C CYS A 385 -15.56 -4.30 17.48
N GLU A 386 -15.37 -5.31 18.34
CA GLU A 386 -15.66 -6.71 18.01
C GLU A 386 -16.79 -7.29 18.86
N PHE A 387 -17.50 -8.26 18.29
CA PHE A 387 -18.51 -9.05 19.00
C PHE A 387 -18.15 -10.54 18.92
N LEU A 388 -18.21 -11.24 20.05
CA LEU A 388 -18.38 -12.69 20.03
C LEU A 388 -19.76 -13.02 19.44
N VAL A 389 -19.86 -14.14 18.71
CA VAL A 389 -21.09 -14.52 18.01
C VAL A 389 -21.59 -15.92 18.38
N PRO A 390 -22.93 -16.11 18.57
CA PRO A 390 -23.52 -17.41 18.86
C PRO A 390 -23.24 -18.46 17.78
N LYS A 391 -23.54 -19.72 18.10
CA LYS A 391 -23.31 -20.87 17.20
C LYS A 391 -24.05 -20.79 15.86
N GLU A 392 -25.06 -19.94 15.71
CA GLU A 392 -25.72 -19.68 14.41
C GLU A 392 -24.77 -19.08 13.33
N TYR A 393 -23.64 -18.47 13.74
CA TYR A 393 -22.62 -17.91 12.84
C TYR A 393 -21.50 -18.90 12.49
N TRP A 394 -21.61 -20.16 12.94
CA TRP A 394 -20.57 -21.18 12.83
C TRP A 394 -20.94 -22.17 11.72
N ILE A 395 -20.23 -22.10 10.57
CA ILE A 395 -20.38 -23.10 9.48
C ILE A 395 -19.75 -24.44 9.88
N LYS A 396 -18.70 -24.36 10.70
CA LYS A 396 -17.93 -25.45 11.32
C LYS A 396 -17.55 -25.00 12.73
N GLU A 397 -17.16 -25.92 13.60
CA GLU A 397 -16.66 -25.55 14.92
C GLU A 397 -15.36 -24.73 14.78
N PRO A 398 -15.30 -23.50 15.35
CA PRO A 398 -14.09 -22.69 15.36
C PRO A 398 -12.97 -23.38 16.14
N VAL A 399 -11.77 -23.45 15.55
CA VAL A 399 -10.59 -24.04 16.18
C VAL A 399 -9.37 -23.12 15.99
N PRO A 400 -8.33 -23.22 16.83
CA PRO A 400 -7.08 -22.51 16.59
C PRO A 400 -6.51 -22.81 15.20
N GLN A 401 -5.93 -21.79 14.58
CA GLN A 401 -5.51 -21.84 13.17
C GLN A 401 -4.41 -22.88 12.96
N ARG A 402 -4.52 -23.62 11.85
CA ARG A 402 -3.53 -24.61 11.41
C ARG A 402 -2.74 -24.05 10.25
N PHE A 403 -1.42 -24.01 10.40
CA PHE A 403 -0.47 -23.64 9.36
C PHE A 403 0.13 -24.91 8.74
N LEU A 404 0.09 -25.03 7.41
CA LEU A 404 0.58 -26.19 6.68
C LEU A 404 1.66 -25.76 5.68
N PHE A 405 2.91 -26.11 5.95
CA PHE A 405 4.04 -25.82 5.07
C PHE A 405 4.12 -26.84 3.94
N LEU A 406 4.08 -26.37 2.69
CA LEU A 406 4.30 -27.15 1.48
C LEU A 406 5.65 -26.73 0.88
N ILE A 407 6.65 -27.58 1.03
CA ILE A 407 8.03 -27.27 0.69
C ILE A 407 8.40 -27.95 -0.64
N ASP A 408 8.71 -27.14 -1.66
CA ASP A 408 9.27 -27.61 -2.94
C ASP A 408 10.69 -28.15 -2.72
N VAL A 409 10.89 -29.42 -3.07
CA VAL A 409 12.17 -30.14 -2.94
C VAL A 409 12.78 -30.52 -4.30
N SER A 410 12.34 -29.86 -5.37
CA SER A 410 12.85 -30.04 -6.74
C SER A 410 14.33 -29.66 -6.89
N VAL A 411 14.93 -30.13 -7.99
CA VAL A 411 16.32 -29.81 -8.37
C VAL A 411 16.59 -28.31 -8.37
N GLU A 412 15.68 -27.48 -8.88
CA GLU A 412 15.89 -26.03 -8.93
C GLU A 412 15.81 -25.39 -7.53
N ALA A 413 14.90 -25.86 -6.67
CA ALA A 413 14.83 -25.43 -5.28
C ALA A 413 16.12 -25.80 -4.50
N VAL A 414 16.64 -27.00 -4.71
CA VAL A 414 17.88 -27.51 -4.08
C VAL A 414 19.12 -26.77 -4.60
N GLN A 415 19.36 -26.76 -5.91
CA GLN A 415 20.61 -26.26 -6.51
C GLN A 415 20.80 -24.74 -6.34
N ARG A 416 19.73 -23.98 -6.12
CA ARG A 416 19.76 -22.52 -5.95
C ARG A 416 19.77 -22.08 -4.49
N GLY A 417 19.82 -23.02 -3.55
CA GLY A 417 19.73 -22.74 -2.11
C GLY A 417 18.36 -22.24 -1.65
N PHE A 418 17.32 -22.32 -2.48
CA PHE A 418 15.98 -21.87 -2.10
C PHE A 418 15.33 -22.82 -1.09
N LEU A 419 15.51 -24.13 -1.24
CA LEU A 419 15.08 -25.12 -0.23
C LEU A 419 15.76 -24.85 1.12
N GLN A 420 17.06 -24.54 1.12
CA GLN A 420 17.79 -24.17 2.34
C GLN A 420 17.19 -22.91 2.97
N ALA A 421 17.03 -21.83 2.19
CA ALA A 421 16.45 -20.57 2.64
C ALA A 421 15.01 -20.70 3.16
N VAL A 422 14.20 -21.59 2.58
CA VAL A 422 12.86 -21.92 3.10
C VAL A 422 12.97 -22.67 4.43
N CYS A 423 13.86 -23.64 4.57
CA CYS A 423 14.04 -24.37 5.83
C CYS A 423 14.56 -23.46 6.96
N ASP A 424 15.58 -22.64 6.67
CA ASP A 424 16.15 -21.63 7.57
C ASP A 424 15.07 -20.61 7.96
N GLY A 425 14.36 -20.05 6.97
CA GLY A 425 13.32 -19.05 7.18
C GLY A 425 12.12 -19.58 7.97
N VAL A 426 11.76 -20.85 7.81
CA VAL A 426 10.73 -21.50 8.65
C VAL A 426 11.25 -21.69 10.08
N MET A 427 12.50 -22.10 10.29
CA MET A 427 13.10 -22.15 11.64
C MET A 427 13.09 -20.77 12.33
N THR A 428 13.54 -19.72 11.64
CA THR A 428 13.49 -18.33 12.13
C THR A 428 12.05 -17.85 12.40
N ALA A 429 11.09 -18.21 11.55
CA ALA A 429 9.70 -17.81 11.72
C ALA A 429 8.98 -18.51 12.90
N LEU A 430 9.38 -19.75 13.23
CA LEU A 430 8.81 -20.54 14.33
C LEU A 430 9.49 -20.30 15.68
N TYR A 431 10.79 -19.98 15.70
CA TYR A 431 11.61 -19.92 16.93
C TYR A 431 12.47 -18.66 17.07
N GLY A 432 12.76 -17.95 15.97
CA GLY A 432 13.71 -16.82 15.95
C GLY A 432 15.15 -17.22 15.64
N ASP A 433 16.00 -16.21 15.49
CA ASP A 433 17.34 -16.33 14.91
C ASP A 433 18.33 -17.14 15.77
N GLU A 434 18.13 -17.15 17.10
CA GLU A 434 18.95 -17.93 18.05
C GLU A 434 18.83 -19.45 17.82
N ALA A 435 17.74 -19.92 17.20
CA ALA A 435 17.53 -21.35 16.93
C ALA A 435 18.53 -21.95 15.91
N ALA A 436 19.25 -21.11 15.16
CA ALA A 436 20.32 -21.54 14.26
C ALA A 436 21.67 -21.79 14.99
N GLN A 437 21.77 -21.46 16.29
CA GLN A 437 22.99 -21.59 17.10
C GLN A 437 22.91 -22.68 18.19
N ASP A 438 21.87 -23.53 18.19
CA ASP A 438 21.75 -24.66 19.15
C ASP A 438 22.71 -25.83 18.83
N GLY A 439 24.00 -25.51 18.83
CA GLY A 439 25.14 -26.43 18.87
C GLY A 439 25.89 -26.28 20.18
N GLU A 440 25.31 -26.85 21.25
CA GLU A 440 25.85 -26.99 22.62
C GLU A 440 25.79 -25.72 23.53
N GLU A 441 25.38 -25.96 24.79
CA GLU A 441 25.51 -25.09 26.00
C GLU A 441 24.87 -23.68 26.06
N SER A 442 23.52 -23.59 26.03
CA SER A 442 22.75 -22.36 26.32
C SER A 442 21.69 -22.47 27.45
N SER A 443 21.78 -23.47 28.34
CA SER A 443 20.71 -23.84 29.29
C SER A 443 20.91 -23.38 30.76
N THR A 444 21.14 -22.08 30.99
CA THR A 444 21.33 -21.50 32.35
C THR A 444 20.12 -20.75 32.94
N ASN A 445 19.04 -20.53 32.18
CA ASN A 445 17.77 -20.00 32.68
C ASN A 445 16.60 -20.93 32.30
N GLY A 446 16.02 -21.60 33.32
CA GLY A 446 15.16 -22.79 33.17
C GLY A 446 13.75 -22.61 32.58
N ASP A 447 13.51 -21.56 31.79
CA ASP A 447 12.21 -21.27 31.15
C ASP A 447 12.35 -20.83 29.67
N ALA A 448 13.57 -20.50 29.21
CA ALA A 448 13.78 -19.92 27.88
C ALA A 448 13.68 -20.93 26.71
N GLY A 449 14.08 -22.18 26.93
CA GLY A 449 14.28 -23.19 25.86
C GLY A 449 13.03 -23.75 25.18
N LYS A 450 11.86 -23.11 25.32
CA LYS A 450 10.56 -23.62 24.81
C LYS A 450 9.66 -22.57 24.16
N GLN A 451 10.09 -21.32 23.98
CA GLN A 451 9.21 -20.29 23.43
C GLN A 451 9.12 -20.36 21.89
N SER A 452 7.96 -20.78 21.37
CA SER A 452 7.65 -20.63 19.93
C SER A 452 7.04 -19.25 19.64
N LYS A 453 7.27 -18.75 18.43
CA LYS A 453 6.65 -17.52 17.88
C LYS A 453 5.30 -17.78 17.19
N VAL A 454 4.82 -19.04 17.13
CA VAL A 454 3.49 -19.38 16.60
C VAL A 454 2.39 -18.80 17.51
N PRO A 455 1.31 -18.21 16.97
CA PRO A 455 0.19 -17.69 17.77
C PRO A 455 -0.39 -18.73 18.74
N ALA A 456 -0.75 -18.29 19.95
CA ALA A 456 -1.14 -19.19 21.04
C ALA A 456 -2.28 -20.17 20.67
N GLY A 457 -2.00 -21.46 20.78
CA GLY A 457 -2.91 -22.57 20.44
C GLY A 457 -2.93 -22.95 18.96
N ALA A 458 -2.41 -22.12 18.06
CA ALA A 458 -2.27 -22.46 16.65
C ALA A 458 -1.23 -23.57 16.45
N ARG A 459 -1.38 -24.36 15.39
CA ARG A 459 -0.57 -25.57 15.15
C ARG A 459 0.10 -25.57 13.78
N VAL A 460 1.19 -26.33 13.68
CA VAL A 460 2.02 -26.44 12.47
C VAL A 460 2.03 -27.86 11.93
N GLY A 461 2.10 -28.00 10.61
CA GLY A 461 2.28 -29.28 9.92
C GLY A 461 3.12 -29.13 8.66
N PHE A 462 3.75 -30.21 8.21
CA PHE A 462 4.78 -30.18 7.18
C PHE A 462 4.52 -31.20 6.07
N MET A 463 4.66 -30.75 4.83
CA MET A 463 4.68 -31.55 3.62
C MET A 463 5.85 -31.11 2.73
N THR A 464 6.45 -32.05 1.99
CA THR A 464 7.32 -31.73 0.84
C THR A 464 6.74 -32.35 -0.41
N TYR A 465 7.12 -31.84 -1.58
CA TYR A 465 6.64 -32.38 -2.85
C TYR A 465 7.64 -32.23 -3.99
N ASP A 466 7.67 -33.25 -4.83
CA ASP A 466 8.31 -33.25 -6.15
C ASP A 466 7.33 -33.85 -7.18
N ARG A 467 7.64 -35.00 -7.77
CA ARG A 467 6.67 -35.86 -8.48
C ARG A 467 5.82 -36.69 -7.52
N THR A 468 6.24 -36.87 -6.27
CA THR A 468 5.42 -37.48 -5.21
C THR A 468 5.19 -36.51 -4.05
N ILE A 469 4.16 -36.79 -3.24
CA ILE A 469 3.76 -35.96 -2.10
C ILE A 469 4.25 -36.65 -0.83
N HIS A 470 4.88 -35.91 0.08
CA HIS A 470 5.41 -36.43 1.33
C HIS A 470 4.78 -35.72 2.53
N PHE A 471 4.13 -36.47 3.41
CA PHE A 471 3.63 -36.00 4.70
C PHE A 471 4.61 -36.36 5.81
N TYR A 472 4.75 -35.50 6.82
CA TYR A 472 5.64 -35.75 7.96
C TYR A 472 4.88 -35.74 9.30
N ASP A 473 4.95 -36.85 10.04
CA ASP A 473 4.64 -36.89 11.47
C ASP A 473 5.87 -36.39 12.24
N THR A 474 5.72 -35.27 12.95
CA THR A 474 6.79 -34.66 13.77
C THR A 474 6.51 -34.73 15.27
N SER A 475 5.47 -35.48 15.68
CA SER A 475 5.02 -35.61 17.07
C SER A 475 6.17 -35.91 18.04
N ALA A 476 6.19 -35.25 19.20
CA ALA A 476 7.21 -35.45 20.24
C ALA A 476 7.24 -36.87 20.85
N SER A 477 6.24 -37.70 20.56
CA SER A 477 6.20 -39.13 20.88
C SER A 477 7.09 -40.00 19.98
N LEU A 478 7.65 -39.43 18.90
CA LEU A 478 8.55 -40.11 17.97
C LEU A 478 10.02 -39.73 18.26
N SER A 479 10.93 -40.69 18.17
CA SER A 479 12.38 -40.44 18.33
C SER A 479 13.01 -39.67 17.16
N ALA A 480 12.37 -39.71 15.99
CA ALA A 480 12.69 -38.95 14.80
C ALA A 480 11.43 -38.77 13.93
N PRO A 481 11.36 -37.76 13.05
CA PRO A 481 10.24 -37.56 12.12
C PRO A 481 9.96 -38.80 11.26
N GLN A 482 8.69 -39.10 11.01
CA GLN A 482 8.26 -40.17 10.10
C GLN A 482 7.67 -39.59 8.82
N GLN A 483 8.16 -40.07 7.67
CA GLN A 483 7.70 -39.66 6.34
C GLN A 483 6.71 -40.69 5.77
N LEU A 484 5.57 -40.22 5.25
CA LEU A 484 4.59 -41.01 4.51
C LEU A 484 4.55 -40.49 3.06
N VAL A 485 4.80 -41.36 2.10
CA VAL A 485 4.85 -41.03 0.66
C VAL A 485 3.53 -41.39 0.00
N VAL A 486 2.92 -40.42 -0.69
CA VAL A 486 1.76 -40.62 -1.58
C VAL A 486 2.25 -40.47 -3.02
N SER A 487 2.16 -41.56 -3.77
CA SER A 487 2.54 -41.63 -5.19
C SER A 487 1.36 -41.62 -6.16
N ASP A 488 0.13 -41.69 -5.65
CA ASP A 488 -1.07 -41.46 -6.45
C ASP A 488 -1.36 -39.95 -6.49
N LEU A 489 -1.57 -39.42 -7.69
CA LEU A 489 -1.80 -38.00 -7.95
C LEU A 489 -3.19 -37.73 -8.56
N GLU A 490 -3.94 -38.78 -8.92
CA GLU A 490 -5.25 -38.66 -9.56
C GLU A 490 -6.37 -38.48 -8.52
N ASP A 491 -6.29 -39.17 -7.38
CA ASP A 491 -7.15 -38.96 -6.20
C ASP A 491 -6.31 -38.70 -4.92
N PRO A 492 -5.67 -37.52 -4.81
CA PRO A 492 -4.67 -37.24 -3.78
C PRO A 492 -5.31 -36.84 -2.43
N PHE A 493 -5.00 -37.59 -1.37
CA PHE A 493 -5.59 -37.45 -0.03
C PHE A 493 -4.53 -37.27 1.08
N SER A 494 -4.97 -36.83 2.26
CA SER A 494 -4.11 -36.76 3.46
C SER A 494 -3.82 -38.16 4.01
N ALA A 495 -2.59 -38.65 3.80
CA ALA A 495 -2.16 -39.99 4.25
C ALA A 495 -1.95 -40.12 5.78
N ILE A 496 -2.17 -39.04 6.53
CA ILE A 496 -1.96 -38.94 7.96
C ILE A 496 -3.15 -38.24 8.63
N SER A 497 -3.53 -38.68 9.84
CA SER A 497 -4.60 -38.04 10.61
C SER A 497 -4.18 -36.63 11.05
N GLY A 498 -5.11 -35.67 10.94
CA GLY A 498 -4.84 -34.27 11.24
C GLY A 498 -4.31 -33.99 12.65
N GLU A 499 -4.59 -34.86 13.63
CA GLU A 499 -4.04 -34.77 14.99
C GLU A 499 -2.52 -34.98 15.07
N ARG A 500 -1.95 -35.74 14.11
CA ARG A 500 -0.50 -36.01 13.99
C ARG A 500 0.20 -35.11 12.98
N LEU A 501 -0.51 -34.69 11.93
CA LEU A 501 0.01 -33.71 10.97
C LEU A 501 0.14 -32.32 11.62
N PHE A 502 -0.82 -31.93 12.45
CA PHE A 502 -0.84 -30.62 13.09
C PHE A 502 -0.42 -30.74 14.57
N VAL A 503 0.85 -30.45 14.81
CA VAL A 503 1.51 -30.50 16.12
C VAL A 503 1.64 -29.11 16.74
N ASP A 504 1.91 -29.05 18.04
CA ASP A 504 2.39 -27.84 18.69
C ASP A 504 3.88 -27.63 18.39
N ALA A 505 4.26 -26.40 18.00
CA ALA A 505 5.62 -26.08 17.58
C ALA A 505 6.63 -26.04 18.75
N ALA A 506 6.19 -25.64 19.95
CA ALA A 506 7.04 -25.63 21.13
C ALA A 506 7.28 -27.06 21.67
N GLU A 507 6.23 -27.88 21.70
CA GLU A 507 6.35 -29.29 22.14
C GLU A 507 7.21 -30.13 21.19
N CYS A 508 7.08 -29.92 19.87
CA CYS A 508 7.72 -30.76 18.85
C CYS A 508 9.01 -30.17 18.25
N ARG A 509 9.58 -29.11 18.85
CA ARG A 509 10.75 -28.37 18.35
C ARG A 509 11.91 -29.25 17.88
N GLU A 510 12.27 -30.27 18.66
CA GLU A 510 13.39 -31.16 18.33
C GLU A 510 13.18 -31.92 17.00
N ASN A 511 11.98 -32.47 16.80
CA ASN A 511 11.66 -33.21 15.57
C ASN A 511 11.44 -32.28 14.38
N ILE A 512 10.90 -31.08 14.60
CA ILE A 512 10.76 -30.05 13.56
C ILE A 512 12.16 -29.58 13.08
N ALA A 513 13.09 -29.33 14.00
CA ALA A 513 14.47 -28.97 13.67
C ALA A 513 15.22 -30.11 12.95
N LYS A 514 15.10 -31.36 13.44
CA LYS A 514 15.64 -32.56 12.76
C LYS A 514 15.11 -32.66 11.32
N LEU A 515 13.82 -32.44 11.10
CA LEU A 515 13.22 -32.46 9.76
C LEU A 515 13.85 -31.38 8.87
N LEU A 516 13.72 -30.11 9.25
CA LEU A 516 14.10 -28.97 8.41
C LEU A 516 15.61 -28.95 8.10
N HIS A 517 16.48 -29.29 9.07
CA HIS A 517 17.92 -29.42 8.81
C HIS A 517 18.27 -30.62 7.90
N SER A 518 17.42 -31.66 7.83
CA SER A 518 17.67 -32.85 7.00
C SER A 518 17.26 -32.70 5.53
N LEU A 519 16.22 -31.90 5.22
CA LEU A 519 15.63 -31.84 3.87
C LEU A 519 16.63 -31.43 2.77
N PRO A 520 17.48 -30.39 2.93
CA PRO A 520 18.47 -30.03 1.90
C PRO A 520 19.49 -31.15 1.65
N ALA A 521 19.94 -31.83 2.70
CA ALA A 521 20.89 -32.94 2.64
C ALA A 521 20.27 -34.26 2.14
N MET A 522 18.95 -34.39 2.22
CA MET A 522 18.18 -35.53 1.71
C MET A 522 17.97 -35.41 0.20
N HIS A 523 17.37 -34.30 -0.26
CA HIS A 523 16.95 -34.15 -1.65
C HIS A 523 18.12 -33.82 -2.61
N SER A 524 19.22 -33.25 -2.11
CA SER A 524 20.48 -33.16 -2.89
C SER A 524 21.08 -34.53 -3.28
N ARG A 525 20.71 -35.62 -2.60
CA ARG A 525 21.11 -37.00 -2.95
C ARG A 525 20.15 -37.67 -3.94
N GLN A 526 18.93 -37.16 -4.08
CA GLN A 526 17.88 -37.71 -4.94
C GLN A 526 17.24 -36.59 -5.78
N PRO A 527 17.98 -36.03 -6.76
CA PRO A 527 17.49 -34.93 -7.59
C PRO A 527 16.28 -35.32 -8.44
N VAL A 528 15.12 -34.74 -8.14
CA VAL A 528 13.89 -34.85 -8.96
C VAL A 528 13.55 -33.47 -9.56
N PRO A 529 13.45 -33.32 -10.91
CA PRO A 529 13.31 -32.00 -11.53
C PRO A 529 11.87 -31.49 -11.61
N ASP A 530 10.88 -32.38 -11.78
CA ASP A 530 9.47 -31.99 -11.99
C ASP A 530 8.70 -31.85 -10.67
N THR A 531 7.74 -30.91 -10.61
CA THR A 531 6.84 -30.70 -9.46
C THR A 531 5.36 -30.93 -9.79
N ALA A 532 4.64 -31.56 -8.87
CA ALA A 532 3.21 -31.89 -8.95
C ALA A 532 2.35 -30.98 -8.03
N LEU A 533 2.30 -29.68 -8.34
CA LEU A 533 1.68 -28.68 -7.46
C LEU A 533 0.17 -28.91 -7.23
N LEU A 534 -0.65 -29.06 -8.27
CA LEU A 534 -2.11 -29.15 -8.10
C LEU A 534 -2.54 -30.38 -7.27
N PRO A 535 -1.99 -31.60 -7.47
CA PRO A 535 -2.25 -32.73 -6.58
C PRO A 535 -1.85 -32.47 -5.13
N THR A 536 -0.68 -31.85 -4.91
CA THR A 536 -0.20 -31.49 -3.56
C THR A 536 -1.15 -30.52 -2.86
N LEU A 537 -1.69 -29.52 -3.57
CA LEU A 537 -2.65 -28.56 -3.03
C LEU A 537 -4.02 -29.21 -2.72
N ASN A 538 -4.48 -30.17 -3.52
CA ASN A 538 -5.68 -30.95 -3.21
C ASN A 538 -5.48 -31.83 -1.95
N ALA A 539 -4.33 -32.49 -1.83
CA ALA A 539 -4.00 -33.29 -0.64
C ALA A 539 -3.96 -32.42 0.62
N ALA A 540 -3.32 -31.24 0.54
CA ALA A 540 -3.25 -30.26 1.61
C ALA A 540 -4.62 -29.67 1.99
N LEU A 541 -5.50 -29.43 1.00
CA LEU A 541 -6.89 -29.06 1.23
C LEU A 541 -7.63 -30.16 2.01
N SER A 542 -7.50 -31.44 1.63
CA SER A 542 -8.16 -32.55 2.34
C SER A 542 -7.73 -32.66 3.82
N ALA A 543 -6.49 -32.31 4.13
CA ALA A 543 -5.96 -32.28 5.51
C ALA A 543 -6.55 -31.15 6.36
N LEU A 544 -6.97 -30.04 5.74
CA LEU A 544 -7.50 -28.84 6.39
C LEU A 544 -9.02 -28.68 6.24
N GLU A 545 -9.69 -29.46 5.39
CA GLU A 545 -11.11 -29.26 5.04
C GLU A 545 -12.03 -29.25 6.27
N ALA A 546 -11.78 -30.13 7.25
CA ALA A 546 -12.61 -30.20 8.46
C ALA A 546 -12.51 -28.95 9.37
N THR A 547 -11.38 -28.22 9.33
CA THR A 547 -11.07 -27.16 10.31
C THR A 547 -10.93 -25.76 9.72
N GLY A 548 -10.68 -25.66 8.41
CA GLY A 548 -10.02 -24.49 7.82
C GLY A 548 -8.55 -24.39 8.26
N GLY A 549 -7.89 -23.31 7.86
CA GLY A 549 -6.48 -23.05 8.17
C GLY A 549 -5.78 -22.23 7.08
N LYS A 550 -4.46 -22.36 7.01
CA LYS A 550 -3.63 -21.64 6.04
C LYS A 550 -2.46 -22.47 5.54
N ILE A 551 -2.29 -22.50 4.22
CA ILE A 551 -1.16 -23.13 3.54
C ILE A 551 -0.06 -22.08 3.29
N LEU A 552 1.20 -22.46 3.50
CA LEU A 552 2.37 -21.70 3.08
C LEU A 552 3.13 -22.56 2.06
N CYS A 553 3.06 -22.22 0.78
CA CYS A 553 3.61 -23.06 -0.30
C CYS A 553 4.82 -22.39 -0.96
N SER A 554 6.00 -22.99 -0.83
CA SER A 554 7.16 -22.59 -1.63
C SER A 554 7.13 -23.26 -3.01
N LEU A 555 7.74 -22.61 -4.02
CA LEU A 555 7.92 -23.16 -5.37
C LEU A 555 9.10 -22.46 -6.07
N ALA A 556 9.95 -23.21 -6.76
CA ALA A 556 11.11 -22.72 -7.52
C ALA A 556 11.06 -23.03 -9.04
N SER A 557 10.11 -23.86 -9.48
CA SER A 557 10.01 -24.35 -10.86
C SER A 557 8.57 -24.37 -11.38
N LEU A 558 8.39 -24.39 -12.70
CA LEU A 558 7.08 -24.58 -13.32
C LEU A 558 6.54 -25.98 -12.98
N PRO A 559 5.28 -26.12 -12.49
CA PRO A 559 4.70 -27.44 -12.18
C PRO A 559 4.43 -28.29 -13.43
N THR A 560 5.41 -29.09 -13.85
CA THR A 560 5.35 -29.93 -15.05
C THR A 560 4.74 -31.33 -14.85
N HIS A 561 4.47 -31.75 -13.61
CA HIS A 561 4.04 -33.12 -13.30
C HIS A 561 2.58 -33.27 -12.84
N GLY A 562 2.05 -34.49 -13.01
CA GLY A 562 0.73 -34.90 -12.52
C GLY A 562 -0.48 -34.24 -13.22
N PRO A 563 -1.69 -34.50 -12.70
CA PRO A 563 -2.91 -33.81 -13.11
C PRO A 563 -2.83 -32.30 -12.93
N GLY A 564 -3.20 -31.56 -13.97
CA GLY A 564 -3.16 -30.10 -13.98
C GLY A 564 -1.75 -29.50 -14.06
N ARG A 565 -0.77 -30.25 -14.58
CA ARG A 565 0.53 -29.70 -15.00
C ARG A 565 0.39 -28.50 -15.93
N LEU A 566 1.28 -27.54 -15.77
CA LEU A 566 1.37 -26.31 -16.56
C LEU A 566 2.45 -26.44 -17.66
N PHE A 567 2.39 -25.53 -18.64
CA PHE A 567 3.32 -25.48 -19.77
C PHE A 567 3.77 -24.03 -20.01
N PRO A 568 4.99 -23.77 -20.49
CA PRO A 568 5.42 -22.43 -20.87
C PRO A 568 4.54 -21.87 -22.00
N ARG A 569 3.65 -20.93 -21.66
CA ARG A 569 2.76 -20.26 -22.62
C ARG A 569 3.34 -18.96 -23.15
N ASP A 570 4.02 -18.19 -22.30
CA ASP A 570 4.81 -17.03 -22.73
C ASP A 570 6.04 -17.52 -23.49
N LYS A 571 6.23 -17.00 -24.71
CA LYS A 571 7.35 -17.35 -25.60
C LYS A 571 8.38 -16.23 -25.71
N GLY A 572 8.27 -15.17 -24.90
CA GLY A 572 9.18 -14.01 -24.88
C GLY A 572 9.20 -13.17 -26.17
N SER A 573 8.41 -13.55 -27.18
CA SER A 573 8.47 -13.07 -28.57
C SER A 573 7.48 -11.93 -28.88
N TYR A 574 6.74 -11.43 -27.89
CA TYR A 574 5.73 -10.39 -28.11
C TYR A 574 6.36 -9.01 -28.34
N THR A 575 5.96 -8.37 -29.43
CA THR A 575 6.37 -7.01 -29.81
C THR A 575 5.56 -5.96 -29.04
N GLY A 576 5.85 -5.86 -27.74
CA GLY A 576 5.21 -4.92 -26.82
C GLY A 576 3.96 -5.48 -26.13
N ASP A 577 3.77 -5.10 -24.87
CA ASP A 577 2.73 -5.67 -24.00
C ASP A 577 1.31 -5.08 -24.22
N ASP A 578 1.17 -4.17 -25.19
CA ASP A 578 -0.10 -3.55 -25.57
C ASP A 578 -0.84 -4.29 -26.70
N GLY A 579 -0.26 -5.35 -27.27
CA GLY A 579 -0.93 -6.20 -28.27
C GLY A 579 -2.11 -7.00 -27.70
N GLU A 580 -3.14 -7.27 -28.51
CA GLU A 580 -4.41 -7.84 -28.02
C GLU A 580 -4.30 -9.19 -27.30
N GLY A 581 -3.25 -9.98 -27.57
CA GLY A 581 -2.99 -11.25 -26.88
C GLY A 581 -2.32 -11.12 -25.50
N SER A 582 -1.93 -9.93 -25.04
CA SER A 582 -1.18 -9.80 -23.76
C SER A 582 -2.02 -10.22 -22.54
N LYS A 583 -3.33 -9.96 -22.57
CA LYS A 583 -4.31 -10.41 -21.56
C LYS A 583 -4.38 -11.93 -21.41
N ASP A 584 -4.10 -12.71 -22.46
CA ASP A 584 -4.06 -14.18 -22.40
C ASP A 584 -2.88 -14.71 -21.57
N TYR A 585 -1.91 -13.88 -21.21
CA TYR A 585 -0.81 -14.20 -20.30
C TYR A 585 -1.04 -13.70 -18.86
N LEU A 586 -1.96 -12.76 -18.66
CA LEU A 586 -2.29 -12.19 -17.36
C LEU A 586 -3.47 -12.92 -16.68
N ASN A 587 -4.33 -13.58 -17.46
CA ASN A 587 -5.47 -14.35 -16.98
C ASN A 587 -5.16 -15.86 -16.90
N THR A 588 -6.03 -16.67 -16.30
CA THR A 588 -5.95 -18.14 -16.35
C THR A 588 -7.31 -18.76 -16.63
N ASN A 589 -7.30 -19.87 -17.38
CA ASN A 589 -8.47 -20.69 -17.67
C ASN A 589 -8.31 -22.16 -17.23
N HIS A 590 -7.32 -22.45 -16.39
CA HIS A 590 -7.08 -23.81 -15.91
C HIS A 590 -8.18 -24.28 -14.94
N ALA A 591 -9.08 -25.15 -15.40
CA ALA A 591 -10.23 -25.62 -14.63
C ALA A 591 -9.87 -26.23 -13.26
N GLY A 592 -8.77 -26.98 -13.15
CA GLY A 592 -8.28 -27.55 -11.89
C GLY A 592 -8.03 -26.51 -10.80
N PHE A 593 -7.14 -25.54 -11.05
CA PHE A 593 -6.88 -24.42 -10.13
C PHE A 593 -8.13 -23.55 -9.85
N LYS A 594 -9.04 -23.38 -10.83
CA LYS A 594 -10.34 -22.69 -10.62
C LYS A 594 -11.27 -23.45 -9.66
N LYS A 595 -11.33 -24.79 -9.75
CA LYS A 595 -12.06 -25.64 -8.78
C LYS A 595 -11.40 -25.56 -7.41
N LEU A 596 -10.08 -25.76 -7.35
CA LEU A 596 -9.30 -25.73 -6.11
C LEU A 596 -9.57 -24.46 -5.29
N HIS A 597 -9.44 -23.27 -5.87
CA HIS A 597 -9.60 -22.03 -5.09
C HIS A 597 -11.04 -21.84 -4.57
N ALA A 598 -12.05 -22.37 -5.28
CA ALA A 598 -13.45 -22.32 -4.83
C ALA A 598 -13.70 -23.28 -3.66
N ASP A 599 -13.17 -24.51 -3.76
CA ASP A 599 -13.26 -25.50 -2.67
C ASP A 599 -12.46 -25.03 -1.44
N MET A 600 -11.28 -24.43 -1.63
CA MET A 600 -10.48 -23.82 -0.57
C MET A 600 -11.21 -22.67 0.15
N THR A 601 -11.83 -21.75 -0.59
CA THR A 601 -12.62 -20.66 0.02
C THR A 601 -13.81 -21.19 0.79
N LYS A 602 -14.56 -22.14 0.24
CA LYS A 602 -15.65 -22.85 0.93
C LYS A 602 -15.17 -23.63 2.17
N ALA A 603 -13.96 -24.20 2.11
CA ALA A 603 -13.37 -24.91 3.23
C ALA A 603 -12.90 -23.99 4.36
N GLY A 604 -12.56 -22.74 4.04
CA GLY A 604 -11.89 -21.81 4.97
C GLY A 604 -10.38 -22.00 5.01
N VAL A 605 -9.76 -22.39 3.89
CA VAL A 605 -8.33 -22.64 3.75
C VAL A 605 -7.68 -21.57 2.88
N GLY A 606 -6.90 -20.68 3.49
CA GLY A 606 -6.10 -19.69 2.76
C GLY A 606 -4.79 -20.28 2.20
N ILE A 607 -4.16 -19.61 1.23
CA ILE A 607 -2.81 -19.95 0.79
C ILE A 607 -1.95 -18.71 0.49
N ASP A 608 -0.78 -18.66 1.11
CA ASP A 608 0.29 -17.72 0.75
C ASP A 608 1.37 -18.49 -0.02
N PHE A 609 1.80 -17.97 -1.17
CA PHE A 609 2.88 -18.56 -1.98
C PHE A 609 4.20 -17.83 -1.81
N PHE A 610 5.30 -18.60 -1.74
CA PHE A 610 6.68 -18.11 -1.77
C PHE A 610 7.33 -18.59 -3.07
N LEU A 611 7.27 -17.75 -4.11
CA LEU A 611 7.65 -18.09 -5.47
C LEU A 611 9.05 -17.59 -5.79
N SER A 612 9.95 -18.51 -6.13
CA SER A 612 11.30 -18.23 -6.60
C SER A 612 11.36 -18.47 -8.11
N ALA A 613 11.89 -17.51 -8.86
CA ALA A 613 12.27 -17.70 -10.26
C ALA A 613 13.78 -17.45 -10.40
N PRO A 614 14.63 -18.46 -10.13
CA PRO A 614 16.06 -18.34 -10.33
C PRO A 614 16.37 -18.01 -11.80
N MET A 615 17.30 -17.06 -12.00
CA MET A 615 17.69 -16.56 -13.34
C MET A 615 16.53 -16.05 -14.22
N GLY A 616 15.39 -15.64 -13.63
CA GLY A 616 14.23 -15.15 -14.39
C GLY A 616 13.38 -16.24 -15.07
N GLY A 617 13.37 -17.46 -14.50
CA GLY A 617 12.52 -18.55 -14.97
C GLY A 617 11.01 -18.24 -14.98
N TYR A 618 10.24 -18.99 -15.78
CA TYR A 618 8.79 -18.86 -15.91
C TYR A 618 8.07 -19.89 -15.01
N LEU A 619 7.08 -19.43 -14.23
CA LEU A 619 6.30 -20.24 -13.27
C LEU A 619 4.79 -20.30 -13.61
N ASP A 620 4.31 -19.47 -14.54
CA ASP A 620 2.88 -19.21 -14.75
C ASP A 620 2.16 -18.73 -13.47
N ILE A 621 2.69 -17.67 -12.87
CA ILE A 621 2.12 -16.97 -11.71
C ILE A 621 0.69 -16.53 -12.03
N ALA A 622 0.37 -16.20 -13.29
CA ALA A 622 -0.99 -15.89 -13.72
C ALA A 622 -1.99 -17.01 -13.39
N THR A 623 -1.58 -18.29 -13.48
CA THR A 623 -2.36 -19.42 -12.95
C THR A 623 -2.18 -19.60 -11.44
N ILE A 624 -0.95 -19.73 -10.95
CA ILE A 624 -0.69 -20.14 -9.55
C ILE A 624 -1.19 -19.11 -8.53
N GLY A 625 -0.79 -17.84 -8.69
CA GLY A 625 -1.19 -16.75 -7.80
C GLY A 625 -2.68 -16.40 -7.85
N SER A 626 -3.46 -16.98 -8.78
CA SER A 626 -4.92 -16.82 -8.77
C SER A 626 -5.57 -17.52 -7.56
N VAL A 627 -4.96 -18.60 -7.05
CA VAL A 627 -5.48 -19.32 -5.87
C VAL A 627 -5.33 -18.47 -4.61
N ALA A 628 -4.17 -17.81 -4.43
CA ALA A 628 -3.97 -16.84 -3.35
C ALA A 628 -4.96 -15.66 -3.47
N GLU A 629 -5.04 -15.03 -4.65
CA GLU A 629 -5.96 -13.91 -4.91
C GLU A 629 -7.42 -14.22 -4.57
N LYS A 630 -7.92 -15.43 -4.88
CA LYS A 630 -9.31 -15.82 -4.63
C LYS A 630 -9.58 -16.38 -3.24
N THR A 631 -8.54 -16.82 -2.52
CA THR A 631 -8.64 -17.27 -1.12
C THR A 631 -8.36 -16.15 -0.10
N GLY A 632 -7.97 -14.94 -0.54
CA GLY A 632 -7.56 -13.86 0.37
C GLY A 632 -6.17 -14.08 0.97
N GLY A 633 -5.35 -14.89 0.31
CA GLY A 633 -3.95 -15.09 0.61
C GLY A 633 -3.04 -14.27 -0.30
N GLU A 634 -1.74 -14.46 -0.12
CA GLU A 634 -0.69 -13.60 -0.68
C GLU A 634 0.26 -14.33 -1.66
N THR A 635 1.09 -13.59 -2.37
CA THR A 635 2.21 -14.15 -3.13
C THR A 635 3.44 -13.27 -2.92
N PHE A 636 4.52 -13.87 -2.46
CA PHE A 636 5.86 -13.31 -2.37
C PHE A 636 6.66 -13.83 -3.57
N TYR A 637 7.36 -12.94 -4.29
CA TYR A 637 7.99 -13.28 -5.56
C TYR A 637 9.42 -12.76 -5.71
N TYR A 638 10.35 -13.69 -5.91
CA TYR A 638 11.79 -13.46 -6.04
C TYR A 638 12.23 -13.74 -7.50
N PRO A 639 12.13 -12.76 -8.43
CA PRO A 639 12.29 -12.97 -9.87
C PRO A 639 13.74 -13.24 -10.33
N ASN A 640 14.70 -13.16 -9.42
CA ASN A 640 16.13 -13.36 -9.64
C ASN A 640 16.77 -13.93 -8.38
N PHE A 641 16.11 -14.92 -7.75
CA PHE A 641 16.50 -15.41 -6.41
C PHE A 641 17.99 -15.78 -6.35
N THR A 642 18.68 -15.31 -5.31
CA THR A 642 20.09 -15.57 -5.06
C THR A 642 20.33 -15.82 -3.58
N PHE A 643 20.84 -17.00 -3.24
CA PHE A 643 21.34 -17.31 -1.89
C PHE A 643 22.80 -16.82 -1.76
N PRO A 644 23.21 -16.17 -0.65
CA PRO A 644 22.42 -15.86 0.54
C PRO A 644 21.62 -14.54 0.48
N ARG A 645 21.82 -13.71 -0.56
CA ARG A 645 21.27 -12.34 -0.67
C ARG A 645 19.80 -12.24 -0.23
N ASP A 646 18.92 -13.03 -0.83
CA ASP A 646 17.48 -12.91 -0.58
C ASP A 646 16.99 -13.69 0.65
N ASN A 647 17.86 -14.43 1.35
CA ASN A 647 17.49 -15.30 2.48
C ASN A 647 16.88 -14.49 3.64
N LEU A 648 17.52 -13.40 4.05
CA LEU A 648 17.02 -12.54 5.13
C LEU A 648 15.63 -11.97 4.84
N ARG A 649 15.35 -11.63 3.58
CA ARG A 649 14.03 -11.18 3.14
C ARG A 649 13.01 -12.30 3.29
N LEU A 650 13.31 -13.49 2.76
CA LEU A 650 12.42 -14.66 2.82
C LEU A 650 12.10 -15.06 4.27
N ALA A 651 13.10 -15.10 5.15
CA ALA A 651 12.92 -15.41 6.57
C ALA A 651 12.00 -14.39 7.27
N LYS A 652 12.14 -13.10 6.96
CA LYS A 652 11.28 -12.03 7.48
C LYS A 652 9.85 -12.10 6.93
N GLU A 653 9.68 -12.38 5.64
CA GLU A 653 8.35 -12.54 5.01
C GLU A 653 7.61 -13.79 5.53
N LEU A 654 8.33 -14.89 5.81
CA LEU A 654 7.80 -16.07 6.51
C LEU A 654 7.43 -15.76 7.98
N GLY A 655 8.30 -15.06 8.71
CA GLY A 655 8.07 -14.62 10.08
C GLY A 655 6.82 -13.77 10.22
N HIS A 656 6.71 -12.71 9.42
CA HIS A 656 5.52 -11.85 9.36
C HIS A 656 4.28 -12.68 9.01
N THR A 657 4.35 -13.57 8.02
CA THR A 657 3.20 -14.38 7.58
C THR A 657 2.56 -15.21 8.70
N ILE A 658 3.36 -15.70 9.66
CA ILE A 658 2.88 -16.50 10.80
C ILE A 658 2.47 -15.62 11.99
N GLN A 659 3.19 -14.51 12.22
CA GLN A 659 3.06 -13.69 13.43
C GLN A 659 2.05 -12.53 13.29
N ARG A 660 1.71 -12.12 12.06
CA ARG A 660 0.75 -11.04 11.76
C ARG A 660 -0.66 -11.29 12.27
N GLU A 661 -1.38 -10.22 12.64
CA GLU A 661 -2.81 -10.29 12.96
C GLU A 661 -3.57 -10.82 11.73
N GLN A 662 -4.27 -11.93 11.92
CA GLN A 662 -4.97 -12.62 10.85
C GLN A 662 -6.10 -13.49 11.39
N GLY A 663 -6.89 -14.02 10.46
CA GLY A 663 -7.82 -15.09 10.72
C GLY A 663 -8.39 -15.67 9.43
N TYR A 664 -9.32 -16.60 9.58
CA TYR A 664 -9.72 -17.49 8.49
C TYR A 664 -11.24 -17.71 8.40
N ALA A 665 -11.67 -18.32 7.30
CA ALA A 665 -13.08 -18.59 6.96
C ALA A 665 -13.97 -17.34 7.09
N ALA A 666 -13.52 -16.23 6.52
CA ALA A 666 -14.09 -14.90 6.74
C ALA A 666 -15.15 -14.51 5.69
N LEU A 667 -16.15 -13.76 6.15
CA LEU A 667 -17.19 -13.12 5.35
C LEU A 667 -17.23 -11.63 5.64
N MET A 668 -17.15 -10.77 4.61
CA MET A 668 -17.29 -9.32 4.80
C MET A 668 -18.54 -8.76 4.11
N LYS A 669 -19.25 -7.88 4.83
CA LYS A 669 -20.34 -7.05 4.27
C LYS A 669 -20.10 -5.57 4.54
N VAL A 670 -20.23 -4.73 3.51
CA VAL A 670 -20.34 -3.27 3.66
C VAL A 670 -21.80 -2.82 3.48
N ARG A 671 -22.20 -1.83 4.28
CA ARG A 671 -23.51 -1.16 4.26
C ARG A 671 -23.31 0.35 4.25
N CYS A 672 -24.20 1.09 3.60
CA CYS A 672 -24.21 2.56 3.54
C CYS A 672 -25.58 3.12 3.92
N SER A 673 -25.66 4.44 4.17
CA SER A 673 -26.92 5.14 4.41
C SER A 673 -27.86 5.13 3.20
N GLN A 674 -29.17 5.16 3.46
CA GLN A 674 -30.21 5.30 2.45
C GLN A 674 -29.97 6.53 1.56
N GLY A 675 -30.14 6.36 0.24
CA GLY A 675 -29.75 7.35 -0.77
C GLY A 675 -28.38 7.08 -1.39
N LEU A 676 -27.56 6.20 -0.79
CA LEU A 676 -26.43 5.53 -1.42
C LEU A 676 -26.68 4.02 -1.56
N GLN A 677 -26.07 3.43 -2.58
CA GLN A 677 -25.94 1.99 -2.77
C GLN A 677 -24.50 1.63 -3.16
N LEU A 678 -24.09 0.38 -2.96
CA LEU A 678 -22.79 -0.12 -3.40
C LEU A 678 -22.77 -0.23 -4.93
N ALA A 679 -21.63 0.10 -5.55
CA ALA A 679 -21.45 0.07 -7.00
C ALA A 679 -20.40 -0.97 -7.44
N HIS A 680 -19.27 -1.06 -6.74
CA HIS A 680 -18.23 -2.06 -7.02
C HIS A 680 -17.41 -2.39 -5.76
N TYR A 681 -16.74 -3.54 -5.78
CA TYR A 681 -15.73 -3.95 -4.81
C TYR A 681 -14.43 -4.28 -5.57
N SER A 682 -13.27 -3.85 -5.06
CA SER A 682 -11.96 -4.13 -5.65
C SER A 682 -10.97 -4.63 -4.60
N GLY A 683 -10.30 -5.75 -4.88
CA GLY A 683 -9.35 -6.40 -3.97
C GLY A 683 -9.10 -7.87 -4.28
N SER A 684 -8.62 -8.60 -3.28
CA SER A 684 -8.34 -10.06 -3.32
C SER A 684 -9.37 -10.81 -2.46
N PHE A 685 -10.42 -11.34 -3.09
CA PHE A 685 -11.51 -12.08 -2.47
C PHE A 685 -12.28 -12.89 -3.53
N THR A 686 -13.18 -13.77 -3.08
CA THR A 686 -14.21 -14.41 -3.89
C THR A 686 -15.55 -13.70 -3.69
N GLN A 687 -16.32 -13.50 -4.77
CA GLN A 687 -17.70 -13.01 -4.73
C GLN A 687 -18.51 -13.74 -5.80
N HIS A 688 -19.52 -14.52 -5.39
CA HIS A 688 -20.31 -15.36 -6.31
C HIS A 688 -21.33 -14.56 -7.15
N ALA A 689 -21.84 -13.46 -6.61
CA ALA A 689 -22.79 -12.57 -7.27
C ALA A 689 -22.65 -11.14 -6.75
N PHE A 690 -22.99 -10.14 -7.57
CA PHE A 690 -23.03 -8.76 -7.11
C PHE A 690 -24.06 -8.60 -5.99
N GLY A 691 -23.70 -7.86 -4.92
CA GLY A 691 -24.54 -7.72 -3.73
C GLY A 691 -24.51 -8.92 -2.77
N ALA A 692 -23.82 -10.02 -3.10
CA ALA A 692 -23.47 -11.08 -2.13
C ALA A 692 -22.46 -10.56 -1.09
N ASP A 693 -22.16 -11.39 -0.08
CA ASP A 693 -21.08 -11.12 0.87
C ASP A 693 -19.73 -11.47 0.21
N LEU A 694 -18.64 -10.84 0.65
CA LEU A 694 -17.30 -11.19 0.15
C LEU A 694 -16.77 -12.37 0.95
N GLU A 695 -16.28 -13.40 0.26
CA GLU A 695 -15.70 -14.60 0.88
C GLU A 695 -14.18 -14.55 0.81
N LEU A 696 -13.54 -14.69 1.98
CA LEU A 696 -12.08 -14.74 2.10
C LEU A 696 -11.71 -15.93 2.99
N ALA A 697 -10.91 -16.86 2.48
CA ALA A 697 -10.46 -18.02 3.25
C ALA A 697 -9.41 -17.61 4.30
N SER A 698 -8.56 -16.63 3.97
CA SER A 698 -7.61 -15.91 4.83
C SER A 698 -7.92 -14.41 4.79
N VAL A 699 -7.73 -13.72 5.91
CA VAL A 699 -7.72 -12.25 6.00
C VAL A 699 -6.63 -11.84 7.00
N THR A 700 -5.86 -10.80 6.68
CA THR A 700 -4.63 -10.39 7.40
C THR A 700 -4.61 -8.88 7.67
N GLU A 701 -3.70 -8.42 8.53
CA GLU A 701 -3.47 -6.97 8.76
C GLU A 701 -3.12 -6.19 7.49
N ASP A 702 -2.47 -6.85 6.53
CA ASP A 702 -2.10 -6.30 5.22
C ASP A 702 -3.27 -6.23 4.21
N SER A 703 -4.41 -6.88 4.49
CA SER A 703 -5.50 -7.10 3.53
C SER A 703 -6.31 -5.83 3.23
N GLY A 704 -5.84 -5.01 2.28
CA GLY A 704 -6.49 -3.78 1.83
C GLY A 704 -7.50 -4.00 0.68
N MET A 705 -8.73 -3.53 0.83
CA MET A 705 -9.80 -3.66 -0.17
C MET A 705 -10.70 -2.42 -0.24
N ASP A 706 -11.28 -2.18 -1.41
CA ASP A 706 -11.91 -0.90 -1.75
C ASP A 706 -13.36 -1.11 -2.20
N VAL A 707 -14.23 -0.16 -1.86
CA VAL A 707 -15.66 -0.16 -2.22
C VAL A 707 -16.03 1.18 -2.84
N THR A 708 -16.72 1.17 -3.99
CA THR A 708 -17.32 2.39 -4.56
C THR A 708 -18.84 2.41 -4.35
N PHE A 709 -19.41 3.61 -4.28
CA PHE A 709 -20.85 3.82 -4.09
C PHE A 709 -21.45 4.64 -5.24
N ALA A 710 -22.70 4.32 -5.56
CA ALA A 710 -23.58 5.12 -6.42
C ALA A 710 -24.72 5.72 -5.59
N TYR A 711 -25.41 6.71 -6.13
CA TYR A 711 -26.63 7.23 -5.51
C TYR A 711 -27.81 6.28 -5.81
N ASP A 712 -28.69 6.13 -4.83
CA ASP A 712 -30.02 5.50 -4.94
C ASP A 712 -31.14 6.51 -4.61
N GLY A 713 -30.80 7.81 -4.63
CA GLY A 713 -31.68 8.90 -4.28
C GLY A 713 -30.91 10.20 -4.02
N LYS A 714 -31.57 11.14 -3.34
CA LYS A 714 -30.94 12.36 -2.83
C LYS A 714 -30.61 12.19 -1.34
N LEU A 715 -29.43 12.66 -0.94
CA LEU A 715 -29.06 12.78 0.48
C LEU A 715 -29.58 14.10 1.06
N ASP A 716 -30.06 14.07 2.32
CA ASP A 716 -30.48 15.27 3.04
C ASP A 716 -29.26 15.93 3.71
N PRO A 717 -28.88 17.18 3.38
CA PRO A 717 -27.78 17.90 4.04
C PRO A 717 -27.96 18.16 5.54
N LYS A 718 -29.10 17.76 6.13
CA LYS A 718 -29.33 17.77 7.59
C LYS A 718 -28.92 16.48 8.30
N LEU A 719 -28.50 15.46 7.56
CA LEU A 719 -28.14 14.14 8.05
C LEU A 719 -26.78 13.73 7.52
N ASP A 720 -25.99 13.03 8.33
CA ASP A 720 -24.72 12.46 7.88
C ASP A 720 -24.93 11.17 7.06
N ALA A 721 -23.98 10.91 6.16
CA ALA A 721 -23.86 9.65 5.46
C ALA A 721 -23.01 8.69 6.29
N HIS A 722 -23.59 7.56 6.68
CA HIS A 722 -22.91 6.54 7.48
C HIS A 722 -22.56 5.31 6.64
N PHE A 723 -21.51 4.62 7.06
CA PHE A 723 -21.03 3.38 6.49
C PHE A 723 -20.70 2.39 7.60
N GLN A 724 -20.95 1.11 7.38
CA GLN A 724 -20.54 0.04 8.28
C GLN A 724 -19.98 -1.13 7.48
N ALA A 725 -18.69 -1.41 7.65
CA ALA A 725 -18.12 -2.71 7.32
C ALA A 725 -18.29 -3.66 8.51
N ALA A 726 -18.62 -4.92 8.22
CA ALA A 726 -18.67 -5.99 9.20
C ALA A 726 -17.96 -7.22 8.65
N LEU A 727 -16.89 -7.64 9.32
CA LEU A 727 -16.06 -8.81 9.01
C LEU A 727 -16.37 -9.91 10.03
N LEU A 728 -17.11 -10.94 9.63
CA LEU A 728 -17.26 -12.19 10.40
C LEU A 728 -16.05 -13.08 10.09
N TYR A 729 -15.29 -13.51 11.10
CA TYR A 729 -14.09 -14.32 10.89
C TYR A 729 -13.78 -15.22 12.10
N THR A 730 -12.86 -16.18 11.93
CA THR A 730 -12.27 -16.95 13.05
C THR A 730 -10.86 -16.46 13.31
N THR A 731 -10.53 -16.11 14.56
CA THR A 731 -9.18 -15.68 14.97
C THR A 731 -8.16 -16.82 14.90
N THR A 732 -6.86 -16.49 14.89
CA THR A 732 -5.77 -17.47 15.08
C THR A 732 -5.95 -18.34 16.34
N SER A 733 -6.53 -17.79 17.39
CA SER A 733 -6.86 -18.48 18.66
C SER A 733 -8.17 -19.29 18.63
N GLY A 734 -8.87 -19.38 17.50
CA GLY A 734 -10.07 -20.20 17.34
C GLY A 734 -11.37 -19.59 17.86
N GLN A 735 -11.47 -18.28 18.02
CA GLN A 735 -12.73 -17.61 18.38
C GLN A 735 -13.44 -17.08 17.13
N ARG A 736 -14.74 -17.37 16.97
CA ARG A 736 -15.58 -16.73 15.95
C ARG A 736 -15.99 -15.34 16.44
N ARG A 737 -15.65 -14.31 15.66
CA ARG A 737 -15.94 -12.91 15.98
C ARG A 737 -16.50 -12.16 14.78
N VAL A 738 -17.20 -11.07 15.04
CA VAL A 738 -17.51 -10.03 14.05
C VAL A 738 -16.80 -8.74 14.44
N ARG A 739 -15.85 -8.26 13.62
CA ARG A 739 -15.32 -6.90 13.72
C ARG A 739 -16.25 -5.96 12.96
N CYS A 740 -16.75 -4.93 13.65
CA CYS A 740 -17.54 -3.86 13.04
C CYS A 740 -16.70 -2.57 12.99
N ILE A 741 -16.68 -1.96 11.81
CA ILE A 741 -15.92 -0.74 11.51
C ILE A 741 -16.92 0.26 10.93
N ASN A 742 -17.17 1.34 11.67
CA ASN A 742 -18.19 2.33 11.36
C ASN A 742 -17.52 3.64 10.93
N ALA A 743 -17.92 4.17 9.77
CA ALA A 743 -17.42 5.45 9.24
C ALA A 743 -18.57 6.43 9.00
N VAL A 744 -18.28 7.73 9.07
CA VAL A 744 -19.25 8.81 8.85
C VAL A 744 -18.65 9.92 7.99
N ALA A 745 -19.49 10.53 7.15
CA ALA A 745 -19.17 11.74 6.39
C ALA A 745 -20.36 12.70 6.39
N SER A 746 -20.07 13.99 6.45
CA SER A 746 -21.08 15.05 6.33
C SER A 746 -21.69 15.08 4.92
N VAL A 747 -22.94 15.55 4.78
CA VAL A 747 -23.60 15.75 3.48
C VAL A 747 -23.71 17.24 3.19
N SER A 748 -23.23 17.70 2.03
CA SER A 748 -23.29 19.11 1.63
C SER A 748 -24.03 19.32 0.31
N SER A 749 -24.84 20.38 0.27
CA SER A 749 -25.42 20.91 -0.97
C SER A 749 -24.50 21.86 -1.73
N ALA A 750 -23.32 22.20 -1.19
CA ALA A 750 -22.36 23.11 -1.81
C ALA A 750 -21.29 22.30 -2.60
N PRO A 751 -21.31 22.31 -3.95
CA PRO A 751 -20.55 21.36 -4.76
C PRO A 751 -19.02 21.52 -4.69
N GLY A 752 -18.51 22.64 -4.14
CA GLY A 752 -17.07 22.87 -3.96
C GLY A 752 -16.51 22.41 -2.61
N GLU A 753 -17.34 21.98 -1.65
CA GLU A 753 -16.87 21.51 -0.34
C GLU A 753 -16.19 20.14 -0.33
N PRO A 754 -16.56 19.16 -1.18
CA PRO A 754 -15.83 17.89 -1.27
C PRO A 754 -14.32 18.06 -1.49
N PHE A 755 -13.90 19.06 -2.28
CA PHE A 755 -12.47 19.37 -2.50
C PHE A 755 -11.73 19.91 -1.26
N LYS A 756 -12.45 20.32 -0.20
CA LYS A 756 -11.87 20.68 1.11
C LYS A 756 -11.66 19.46 2.02
N PHE A 757 -12.36 18.34 1.75
CA PHE A 757 -12.47 17.17 2.64
C PHE A 757 -12.20 15.83 1.91
N VAL A 758 -11.60 15.89 0.72
CA VAL A 758 -11.16 14.74 -0.06
C VAL A 758 -9.89 14.13 0.52
N ASP A 759 -9.85 12.79 0.64
CA ASP A 759 -8.64 12.02 0.97
C ASP A 759 -7.96 11.58 -0.33
N GLN A 760 -6.73 12.05 -0.52
CA GLN A 760 -5.87 11.74 -1.67
C GLN A 760 -5.48 10.27 -1.76
N ASP A 761 -5.09 9.65 -0.64
CA ASP A 761 -4.61 8.27 -0.62
C ASP A 761 -5.79 7.31 -0.90
N ALA A 762 -6.98 7.62 -0.35
CA ALA A 762 -8.20 6.88 -0.66
C ALA A 762 -8.63 7.00 -2.13
N VAL A 763 -8.57 8.21 -2.73
CA VAL A 763 -8.84 8.39 -4.17
C VAL A 763 -7.83 7.63 -5.03
N LEU A 764 -6.55 7.66 -4.65
CA LEU A 764 -5.47 6.97 -5.35
C LEU A 764 -5.65 5.45 -5.34
N SER A 765 -6.03 4.87 -4.20
CA SER A 765 -6.28 3.43 -4.07
C SER A 765 -7.38 2.94 -5.01
N ILE A 766 -8.53 3.64 -5.05
CA ILE A 766 -9.63 3.25 -5.93
C ILE A 766 -9.20 3.30 -7.40
N LEU A 767 -8.46 4.34 -7.82
CA LEU A 767 -7.93 4.45 -9.18
C LEU A 767 -6.94 3.31 -9.50
N ALA A 768 -6.04 2.97 -8.58
CA ALA A 768 -5.04 1.92 -8.75
C ALA A 768 -5.67 0.51 -8.79
N LYS A 769 -6.60 0.20 -7.86
CA LYS A 769 -7.23 -1.12 -7.75
C LYS A 769 -8.30 -1.35 -8.80
N GLU A 770 -9.04 -0.33 -9.24
CA GLU A 770 -9.90 -0.45 -10.42
C GLU A 770 -9.08 -0.70 -11.68
N ALA A 771 -7.94 -0.02 -11.85
CA ALA A 771 -7.06 -0.22 -13.01
C ALA A 771 -6.45 -1.63 -13.03
N ALA A 772 -5.88 -2.07 -11.91
CA ALA A 772 -5.31 -3.41 -11.76
C ALA A 772 -6.38 -4.51 -11.93
N SER A 773 -7.60 -4.29 -11.44
CA SER A 773 -8.71 -5.25 -11.63
C SER A 773 -9.18 -5.36 -13.08
N LYS A 774 -9.02 -4.31 -13.89
CA LYS A 774 -9.39 -4.31 -15.33
C LYS A 774 -8.28 -4.90 -16.24
N ALA A 775 -7.06 -5.07 -15.73
CA ALA A 775 -5.88 -5.50 -16.50
C ALA A 775 -5.90 -6.98 -16.97
N ILE A 776 -6.87 -7.78 -16.50
CA ILE A 776 -7.10 -9.15 -16.98
C ILE A 776 -8.11 -9.24 -18.13
N ASP A 777 -8.86 -8.16 -18.40
CA ASP A 777 -9.94 -8.10 -19.39
C ASP A 777 -9.68 -7.09 -20.53
N ARG A 778 -8.97 -5.99 -20.22
CA ARG A 778 -8.69 -4.86 -21.14
C ARG A 778 -7.21 -4.72 -21.46
N SER A 779 -6.88 -4.01 -22.54
CA SER A 779 -5.48 -3.74 -22.89
C SER A 779 -4.85 -2.72 -21.95
N LEU A 780 -3.55 -2.87 -21.67
CA LEU A 780 -2.82 -1.96 -20.79
C LEU A 780 -2.78 -0.53 -21.35
N LYS A 781 -2.67 -0.37 -22.69
CA LYS A 781 -2.82 0.92 -23.39
C LYS A 781 -4.15 1.62 -23.06
N GLU A 782 -5.27 0.90 -23.09
CA GLU A 782 -6.58 1.47 -22.75
C GLU A 782 -6.63 1.86 -21.27
N ILE A 783 -6.10 1.03 -20.37
CA ILE A 783 -6.08 1.31 -18.92
C ILE A 783 -5.22 2.54 -18.61
N ARG A 784 -4.02 2.65 -19.18
CA ARG A 784 -3.16 3.85 -19.03
C ARG A 784 -3.86 5.11 -19.53
N GLN A 785 -4.52 5.05 -20.69
CA GLN A 785 -5.30 6.15 -21.25
C GLN A 785 -6.47 6.54 -20.32
N ASN A 786 -7.24 5.57 -19.81
CA ASN A 786 -8.34 5.81 -18.87
C ASN A 786 -7.88 6.47 -17.56
N ILE A 787 -6.73 6.05 -17.00
CA ILE A 787 -6.14 6.65 -15.79
C ILE A 787 -5.74 8.10 -16.04
N GLN A 788 -5.00 8.35 -17.14
CA GLN A 788 -4.63 9.69 -17.58
C GLN A 788 -5.88 10.56 -17.76
N ASP A 789 -6.89 10.03 -18.43
CA ASP A 789 -8.10 10.78 -18.75
C ASP A 789 -8.92 11.13 -17.51
N LYS A 790 -8.98 10.22 -16.52
CA LYS A 790 -9.60 10.45 -15.22
C LYS A 790 -8.86 11.51 -14.39
N CYS A 791 -7.53 11.54 -14.45
CA CYS A 791 -6.72 12.59 -13.81
C CYS A 791 -6.99 13.97 -14.43
N ILE A 792 -7.05 14.04 -15.77
CA ILE A 792 -7.43 15.26 -16.49
C ILE A 792 -8.85 15.70 -16.14
N ASP A 793 -9.82 14.78 -16.10
CA ASP A 793 -11.23 15.07 -15.79
C ASP A 793 -11.39 15.69 -14.38
N ILE A 794 -10.68 15.18 -13.37
CA ILE A 794 -10.70 15.72 -12.00
C ILE A 794 -10.12 17.15 -11.96
N ILE A 795 -8.97 17.39 -12.59
CA ILE A 795 -8.33 18.71 -12.59
C ILE A 795 -9.13 19.71 -13.42
N ALA A 796 -9.71 19.28 -14.55
CA ALA A 796 -10.57 20.10 -15.39
C ALA A 796 -11.90 20.43 -14.69
N ALA A 797 -12.52 19.48 -14.00
CA ALA A 797 -13.71 19.71 -13.17
C ALA A 797 -13.43 20.76 -12.08
N TYR A 798 -12.31 20.63 -11.36
CA TYR A 798 -11.89 21.63 -10.38
C TYR A 798 -11.68 23.01 -11.01
N ARG A 799 -10.92 23.09 -12.11
CA ARG A 799 -10.60 24.34 -12.80
C ARG A 799 -11.81 25.01 -13.45
N LYS A 800 -12.84 24.25 -13.83
CA LYS A 800 -14.10 24.75 -14.43
C LYS A 800 -15.06 25.31 -13.39
N ASN A 801 -15.20 24.61 -12.26
CA ASN A 801 -16.34 24.78 -11.37
C ASN A 801 -15.97 25.42 -10.01
N PHE A 802 -14.72 25.30 -9.56
CA PHE A 802 -14.34 25.60 -8.16
C PHE A 802 -13.07 26.46 -8.01
N ALA A 803 -12.15 26.42 -8.96
CA ALA A 803 -11.04 27.38 -9.01
C ALA A 803 -11.58 28.77 -9.38
N GLY A 804 -11.24 29.78 -8.56
CA GLY A 804 -11.53 31.19 -8.89
C GLY A 804 -10.78 31.67 -10.14
N ALA A 805 -11.12 32.89 -10.60
CA ALA A 805 -10.55 33.48 -11.82
C ALA A 805 -9.00 33.44 -11.82
N SER A 806 -8.44 32.50 -12.58
CA SER A 806 -7.01 32.18 -12.65
C SER A 806 -6.51 32.30 -14.09
N GLN A 807 -5.22 32.55 -14.29
CA GLN A 807 -4.71 32.82 -15.63
C GLN A 807 -4.75 31.56 -16.53
N ALA A 808 -4.95 31.76 -17.84
CA ALA A 808 -5.09 30.66 -18.80
C ALA A 808 -3.85 29.73 -18.86
N GLY A 809 -2.64 30.29 -18.69
CA GLY A 809 -1.40 29.51 -18.63
C GLY A 809 -1.17 28.75 -17.31
N GLN A 810 -1.94 29.00 -16.24
CA GLN A 810 -1.71 28.32 -14.97
C GLN A 810 -2.42 26.97 -14.90
N LEU A 811 -1.72 25.95 -14.40
CA LEU A 811 -2.31 24.69 -13.96
C LEU A 811 -2.68 24.86 -12.48
N VAL A 812 -3.98 24.87 -12.17
CA VAL A 812 -4.48 25.04 -10.80
C VAL A 812 -4.87 23.69 -10.24
N LEU A 813 -4.24 23.28 -9.14
CA LEU A 813 -4.50 22.01 -8.48
C LEU A 813 -5.33 22.22 -7.19
N PRO A 814 -6.24 21.29 -6.83
CA PRO A 814 -6.90 21.30 -5.53
C PRO A 814 -5.86 21.05 -4.43
N GLN A 815 -5.93 21.79 -3.31
CA GLN A 815 -4.93 21.72 -2.23
C GLN A 815 -4.71 20.30 -1.69
N ASN A 816 -5.79 19.53 -1.55
CA ASN A 816 -5.75 18.16 -0.99
C ASN A 816 -5.58 17.08 -2.07
N LEU A 817 -5.30 17.47 -3.32
CA LEU A 817 -5.03 16.57 -4.46
C LEU A 817 -3.83 17.08 -5.29
N LYS A 818 -2.95 17.87 -4.67
CA LYS A 818 -1.80 18.50 -5.36
C LYS A 818 -0.73 17.47 -5.74
N GLU A 819 -0.57 16.40 -4.96
CA GLU A 819 0.32 15.28 -5.28
C GLU A 819 -0.31 14.24 -6.23
N LEU A 820 -1.64 14.23 -6.41
CA LEU A 820 -2.36 13.24 -7.23
C LEU A 820 -1.75 13.08 -8.62
N ALA A 821 -1.34 14.18 -9.27
CA ALA A 821 -0.67 14.14 -10.57
C ALA A 821 0.63 13.32 -10.56
N MET A 822 1.41 13.39 -9.47
CA MET A 822 2.65 12.63 -9.32
C MET A 822 2.39 11.16 -9.00
N PHE A 823 1.46 10.85 -8.09
CA PHE A 823 1.09 9.47 -7.78
C PHE A 823 0.47 8.75 -8.99
N VAL A 824 -0.31 9.47 -9.82
CA VAL A 824 -0.81 8.94 -11.10
C VAL A 824 0.35 8.66 -12.08
N LEU A 825 1.39 9.50 -12.12
CA LEU A 825 2.58 9.23 -12.94
C LEU A 825 3.35 8.00 -12.42
N GLY A 826 3.47 7.83 -11.10
CA GLY A 826 4.01 6.63 -10.46
C GLY A 826 3.22 5.37 -10.84
N LEU A 827 1.89 5.44 -10.82
CA LEU A 827 1.00 4.34 -11.23
C LEU A 827 1.18 4.00 -12.72
N LEU A 828 1.36 4.98 -13.59
CA LEU A 828 1.66 4.77 -15.02
C LEU A 828 3.08 4.23 -15.28
N LYS A 829 4.04 4.48 -14.37
CA LYS A 829 5.41 3.94 -14.39
C LYS A 829 5.53 2.56 -13.72
N SER A 830 4.58 2.17 -12.88
CA SER A 830 4.57 0.89 -12.17
C SER A 830 4.64 -0.30 -13.12
N ARG A 831 5.33 -1.38 -12.70
CA ARG A 831 5.48 -2.61 -13.50
C ARG A 831 4.14 -3.27 -13.85
N ALA A 832 3.12 -3.06 -13.01
CA ALA A 832 1.75 -3.52 -13.25
C ALA A 832 1.15 -2.97 -14.55
N LEU A 833 1.43 -1.71 -14.92
CA LEU A 833 0.70 -1.00 -15.97
C LEU A 833 1.56 -0.38 -17.09
N LYS A 834 2.86 -0.18 -16.88
CA LYS A 834 3.76 0.48 -17.85
C LYS A 834 3.73 -0.17 -19.25
N GLY A 835 4.05 0.66 -20.25
CA GLY A 835 4.33 0.22 -21.62
C GLY A 835 5.69 -0.48 -21.78
N GLY A 836 6.13 -0.63 -23.02
CA GLY A 836 7.31 -1.41 -23.39
C GLY A 836 7.16 -2.92 -23.18
N LYS A 837 8.18 -3.54 -22.58
CA LYS A 837 8.28 -4.97 -22.26
C LYS A 837 8.49 -5.18 -20.76
N GLU A 838 7.78 -6.14 -20.19
CA GLU A 838 7.95 -6.66 -18.81
C GLU A 838 7.54 -8.15 -18.79
N PRO A 839 8.26 -9.06 -18.11
CA PRO A 839 7.87 -10.47 -18.03
C PRO A 839 6.45 -10.65 -17.49
N SER A 840 5.66 -11.52 -18.13
CA SER A 840 4.25 -11.77 -17.81
C SER A 840 4.03 -12.09 -16.32
N ASP A 841 4.82 -13.01 -15.77
CA ASP A 841 4.81 -13.40 -14.36
C ASP A 841 5.11 -12.24 -13.41
N ARG A 842 6.06 -11.35 -13.76
CA ARG A 842 6.35 -10.16 -12.95
C ARG A 842 5.21 -9.16 -13.02
N ARG A 843 4.63 -8.89 -14.21
CA ARG A 843 3.50 -7.96 -14.34
C ARG A 843 2.27 -8.45 -13.59
N ILE A 844 1.85 -9.72 -13.73
CA ILE A 844 0.63 -10.21 -13.07
C ILE A 844 0.78 -10.25 -11.54
N GLN A 845 1.98 -10.54 -11.04
CA GLN A 845 2.30 -10.40 -9.62
C GLN A 845 2.09 -8.95 -9.14
N GLU A 846 2.68 -7.97 -9.84
CA GLU A 846 2.58 -6.55 -9.49
C GLU A 846 1.12 -6.05 -9.55
N ILE A 847 0.33 -6.52 -10.53
CA ILE A 847 -1.12 -6.26 -10.64
C ILE A 847 -1.86 -6.78 -9.39
N ARG A 848 -1.61 -8.02 -8.96
CA ARG A 848 -2.25 -8.59 -7.76
C ARG A 848 -1.82 -7.91 -6.48
N MET A 849 -0.54 -7.53 -6.40
CA MET A 849 0.02 -6.78 -5.28
C MET A 849 -0.72 -5.44 -5.12
N VAL A 850 -0.85 -4.65 -6.19
CA VAL A 850 -1.62 -3.39 -6.18
C VAL A 850 -3.08 -3.61 -5.75
N LYS A 851 -3.72 -4.73 -6.14
CA LYS A 851 -5.07 -5.07 -5.67
C LYS A 851 -5.15 -5.37 -4.16
N ALA A 852 -4.12 -5.97 -3.58
CA ALA A 852 -4.10 -6.38 -2.18
C ALA A 852 -3.61 -5.29 -1.21
N MET A 853 -2.78 -4.35 -1.70
CA MET A 853 -2.08 -3.35 -0.88
C MET A 853 -2.99 -2.57 0.08
N GLY A 854 -2.48 -2.39 1.30
CA GLY A 854 -2.87 -1.31 2.20
C GLY A 854 -2.38 0.05 1.71
N LEU A 855 -2.97 1.13 2.21
CA LEU A 855 -2.65 2.50 1.77
C LEU A 855 -1.18 2.94 2.01
N PRO A 856 -0.51 2.59 3.14
CA PRO A 856 0.88 2.97 3.35
C PRO A 856 1.81 2.32 2.31
N GLU A 857 1.59 1.03 2.05
CA GLU A 857 2.35 0.23 1.08
C GLU A 857 2.14 0.75 -0.35
N LEU A 858 0.89 1.03 -0.76
CA LEU A 858 0.57 1.60 -2.07
C LEU A 858 1.23 2.97 -2.27
N SER A 859 1.20 3.83 -1.26
CA SER A 859 1.81 5.17 -1.34
C SER A 859 3.34 5.06 -1.51
N LEU A 860 4.03 4.19 -0.75
CA LEU A 860 5.48 3.96 -0.92
C LEU A 860 5.84 3.31 -2.27
N TYR A 861 5.00 2.39 -2.76
CA TYR A 861 5.19 1.77 -4.07
C TYR A 861 5.00 2.76 -5.23
N LEU A 862 4.06 3.69 -5.10
CA LEU A 862 3.75 4.70 -6.12
C LEU A 862 4.59 5.99 -6.02
N TYR A 863 5.35 6.18 -4.94
CA TYR A 863 6.49 7.11 -4.88
C TYR A 863 7.45 6.69 -3.75
N PRO A 864 8.71 6.31 -4.05
CA PRO A 864 9.64 5.81 -3.04
C PRO A 864 10.14 6.88 -2.07
N ARG A 865 10.61 6.45 -0.91
CA ARG A 865 11.38 7.23 0.05
C ARG A 865 12.86 7.12 -0.32
N ILE A 866 13.56 8.24 -0.43
CA ILE A 866 15.02 8.27 -0.62
C ILE A 866 15.64 9.10 0.50
N ILE A 867 16.65 8.56 1.17
CA ILE A 867 17.40 9.20 2.26
C ILE A 867 18.87 9.31 1.83
N ALA A 868 19.45 10.49 1.94
CA ALA A 868 20.88 10.69 1.76
C ALA A 868 21.63 10.26 3.03
N LEU A 869 22.67 9.42 2.90
CA LEU A 869 23.43 8.88 4.03
C LEU A 869 24.75 9.62 4.28
N HIS A 870 25.25 10.30 3.25
CA HIS A 870 26.55 10.97 3.21
C HIS A 870 26.55 12.38 3.84
N ASN A 871 25.39 12.86 4.28
CA ASN A 871 25.16 14.20 4.81
C ASN A 871 24.20 14.23 6.03
N LEU A 872 24.02 13.09 6.71
CA LEU A 872 23.20 12.97 7.93
C LEU A 872 23.72 13.88 9.04
N ASP A 873 22.80 14.52 9.76
CA ASP A 873 23.12 15.28 10.97
C ASP A 873 23.45 14.31 12.14
N PRO A 874 24.42 14.60 13.03
CA PRO A 874 24.83 13.68 14.11
C PRO A 874 23.75 13.31 15.16
N SER A 875 22.56 13.91 15.11
CA SER A 875 21.40 13.51 15.93
C SER A 875 20.34 12.72 15.14
N GLU A 876 20.43 12.64 13.82
CA GLU A 876 19.56 11.79 12.99
C GLU A 876 19.96 10.32 13.16
N GLY A 877 18.98 9.40 13.12
CA GLY A 877 19.21 8.01 13.47
C GLY A 877 19.41 7.76 14.98
N PHE A 878 19.15 8.75 15.84
CA PHE A 878 19.12 8.60 17.29
C PHE A 878 17.81 9.14 17.89
N ALA A 879 17.58 8.85 19.18
CA ALA A 879 16.39 9.29 19.90
C ALA A 879 16.46 10.77 20.29
N ASP A 880 15.33 11.48 20.18
CA ASP A 880 15.12 12.83 20.68
C ASP A 880 14.96 12.87 22.22
N GLU A 881 14.76 14.06 22.78
CA GLU A 881 14.51 14.28 24.21
C GLU A 881 13.27 13.54 24.75
N ASN A 882 12.39 13.04 23.87
CA ASN A 882 11.18 12.29 24.19
C ASN A 882 11.33 10.77 23.94
N GLY A 883 12.51 10.29 23.52
CA GLY A 883 12.76 8.89 23.20
C GLY A 883 12.32 8.44 21.80
N ARG A 884 12.00 9.37 20.89
CA ARG A 884 11.54 9.08 19.51
C ARG A 884 12.68 9.22 18.51
N LEU A 885 12.78 8.32 17.53
CA LEU A 885 13.81 8.41 16.50
C LEU A 885 13.69 9.71 15.68
N LYS A 886 14.78 10.49 15.60
CA LYS A 886 14.91 11.60 14.66
C LYS A 886 15.26 11.03 13.29
N MET A 887 14.26 10.98 12.41
CA MET A 887 14.46 10.60 11.01
C MET A 887 15.02 11.77 10.20
N PRO A 888 15.92 11.50 9.23
CA PRO A 888 16.37 12.50 8.26
C PRO A 888 15.26 12.82 7.24
N VAL A 889 15.31 14.02 6.67
CA VAL A 889 14.39 14.48 5.62
C VAL A 889 14.63 13.70 4.32
N ALA A 890 13.56 13.24 3.67
CA ALA A 890 13.69 12.50 2.42
C ALA A 890 13.91 13.44 1.22
N VAL A 891 14.74 12.99 0.26
CA VAL A 891 14.99 13.71 -1.00
C VAL A 891 14.02 13.26 -2.10
N ARG A 892 13.83 14.10 -3.12
CA ARG A 892 12.95 13.78 -4.25
C ARG A 892 13.53 12.64 -5.11
N ALA A 893 12.63 11.86 -5.70
CA ALA A 893 12.92 10.75 -6.60
C ALA A 893 13.34 11.24 -8.00
N SER A 894 14.50 11.92 -8.08
CA SER A 894 15.14 12.38 -9.33
C SER A 894 16.66 12.30 -9.22
N PHE A 895 17.32 11.96 -10.31
CA PHE A 895 18.78 11.99 -10.47
C PHE A 895 19.34 13.40 -10.25
N ALA A 896 18.54 14.45 -10.46
CA ALA A 896 18.91 15.83 -10.16
C ALA A 896 19.02 16.14 -8.65
N GLN A 897 18.84 15.14 -7.77
CA GLN A 897 19.09 15.20 -6.32
C GLN A 897 20.22 14.25 -5.87
N MET A 898 20.87 13.58 -6.81
CA MET A 898 21.98 12.65 -6.54
C MET A 898 23.32 13.39 -6.66
N GLU A 899 24.10 13.41 -5.59
CA GLU A 899 25.38 14.11 -5.51
C GLU A 899 26.55 13.22 -5.98
N GLU A 900 27.56 13.85 -6.59
CA GLU A 900 28.79 13.17 -6.99
C GLU A 900 29.55 12.68 -5.75
N GLY A 901 29.60 11.37 -5.56
CA GLY A 901 30.19 10.73 -4.38
C GLY A 901 29.19 10.42 -3.25
N GLY A 902 27.90 10.66 -3.47
CA GLY A 902 26.87 10.37 -2.48
C GLY A 902 26.55 8.87 -2.30
N ALA A 903 26.14 8.52 -1.09
CA ALA A 903 25.47 7.27 -0.75
C ALA A 903 24.01 7.53 -0.34
N TYR A 904 23.10 6.66 -0.75
CA TYR A 904 21.65 6.84 -0.57
C TYR A 904 20.94 5.52 -0.22
N LEU A 905 20.00 5.60 0.72
CA LEU A 905 19.06 4.53 1.04
C LEU A 905 17.74 4.78 0.32
N VAL A 906 17.22 3.77 -0.39
CA VAL A 906 16.04 3.88 -1.26
C VAL A 906 15.03 2.79 -0.88
N ASP A 907 13.85 3.18 -0.42
CA ASP A 907 12.79 2.29 0.05
C ASP A 907 11.47 2.58 -0.67
N ASN A 908 10.92 1.57 -1.36
CA ASN A 908 9.61 1.65 -2.02
C ASN A 908 8.56 0.74 -1.35
N GLY A 909 8.79 0.30 -0.11
CA GLY A 909 7.96 -0.69 0.59
C GLY A 909 8.11 -2.12 0.07
N GLN A 910 8.64 -2.35 -1.14
CA GLN A 910 8.80 -3.68 -1.76
C GLN A 910 10.24 -4.19 -1.72
N MET A 911 11.22 -3.29 -1.80
CA MET A 911 12.66 -3.55 -1.71
C MET A 911 13.34 -2.35 -1.02
N CYS A 912 14.49 -2.58 -0.40
CA CYS A 912 15.31 -1.53 0.20
C CYS A 912 16.70 -1.61 -0.43
N MET A 913 17.15 -0.52 -1.04
CA MET A 913 18.40 -0.48 -1.80
C MET A 913 19.38 0.49 -1.16
N LEU A 914 20.66 0.10 -1.12
CA LEU A 914 21.76 1.00 -0.79
C LEU A 914 22.52 1.31 -2.09
N TRP A 915 22.21 2.46 -2.69
CA TRP A 915 22.87 2.94 -3.89
C TRP A 915 24.13 3.74 -3.53
N LEU A 916 25.21 3.46 -4.24
CA LEU A 916 26.54 4.00 -3.98
C LEU A 916 27.12 4.53 -5.29
N HIS A 917 27.36 5.84 -5.38
CA HIS A 917 27.99 6.48 -6.53
C HIS A 917 29.42 5.96 -6.75
N GLN A 918 29.89 5.90 -8.01
CA GLN A 918 31.21 5.33 -8.35
C GLN A 918 32.41 6.00 -7.64
N ALA A 919 32.26 7.27 -7.31
CA ALA A 919 33.25 8.10 -6.62
C ALA A 919 32.90 8.35 -5.13
N VAL A 920 32.18 7.43 -4.48
CA VAL A 920 31.87 7.51 -3.04
C VAL A 920 33.15 7.54 -2.19
N SER A 921 33.12 8.31 -1.10
CA SER A 921 34.28 8.46 -0.21
C SER A 921 34.67 7.13 0.46
N PRO A 922 35.95 6.70 0.38
CA PRO A 922 36.45 5.51 1.08
C PRO A 922 36.13 5.50 2.58
N ASN A 923 36.21 6.66 3.25
CA ASN A 923 35.89 6.78 4.67
C ASN A 923 34.42 6.43 4.94
N LEU A 924 33.50 6.83 4.06
CA LEU A 924 32.08 6.53 4.19
C LEU A 924 31.78 5.04 4.02
N LEU A 925 32.56 4.35 3.18
CA LEU A 925 32.47 2.89 3.04
C LEU A 925 33.03 2.18 4.28
N VAL A 926 34.18 2.60 4.80
CA VAL A 926 34.74 2.07 6.05
C VAL A 926 33.81 2.33 7.25
N ASP A 927 33.20 3.50 7.34
CA ASP A 927 32.24 3.84 8.39
C ASP A 927 30.93 3.02 8.32
N LEU A 928 30.53 2.54 7.13
CA LEU A 928 29.33 1.71 6.94
C LEU A 928 29.60 0.21 7.05
N PHE A 929 30.72 -0.27 6.50
CA PHE A 929 31.01 -1.68 6.26
C PHE A 929 32.22 -2.23 7.05
N GLY A 930 33.10 -1.37 7.56
CA GLY A 930 34.24 -1.74 8.41
C GLY A 930 35.60 -1.57 7.75
N GLU A 931 36.68 -1.80 8.52
CA GLU A 931 38.06 -1.72 8.01
C GLU A 931 38.29 -2.70 6.85
N GLY A 932 39.02 -2.24 5.83
CA GLY A 932 39.30 -3.01 4.61
C GLY A 932 38.25 -2.85 3.49
N PHE A 933 37.08 -2.28 3.78
CA PHE A 933 36.07 -1.93 2.76
C PHE A 933 36.23 -0.49 2.27
N ASP A 934 37.40 -0.15 1.73
CA ASP A 934 37.75 1.20 1.26
C ASP A 934 37.26 1.54 -0.17
N SER A 935 36.72 0.55 -0.88
CA SER A 935 36.43 0.61 -2.30
C SER A 935 35.19 -0.23 -2.66
N LEU A 936 34.46 0.19 -3.70
CA LEU A 936 33.22 -0.48 -4.11
C LEU A 936 33.43 -1.96 -4.48
N GLN A 937 34.60 -2.30 -5.00
CA GLN A 937 35.00 -3.64 -5.41
C GLN A 937 35.29 -4.58 -4.22
N ALA A 938 35.55 -4.05 -3.02
CA ALA A 938 35.73 -4.85 -1.81
C ALA A 938 34.39 -5.37 -1.24
N LEU A 939 33.27 -4.73 -1.59
CA LEU A 939 31.93 -5.08 -1.08
C LEU A 939 31.38 -6.36 -1.75
N ASP A 940 30.76 -7.24 -0.95
CA ASP A 940 30.01 -8.38 -1.46
C ASP A 940 28.65 -7.94 -2.04
N SER A 941 28.37 -8.28 -3.30
CA SER A 941 27.08 -8.03 -3.95
C SER A 941 25.90 -8.80 -3.35
N ASN A 942 26.18 -9.81 -2.52
CA ASN A 942 25.17 -10.62 -1.81
C ASN A 942 24.87 -10.10 -0.40
N LEU A 943 25.51 -9.01 0.04
CA LEU A 943 25.24 -8.36 1.32
C LEU A 943 23.76 -7.95 1.41
N ASN A 944 23.10 -8.40 2.48
CA ASN A 944 21.66 -8.20 2.70
C ASN A 944 21.29 -7.49 4.03
N ALA A 945 22.28 -7.25 4.88
CA ALA A 945 22.21 -6.39 6.07
C ALA A 945 23.55 -5.68 6.27
N LEU A 946 23.55 -4.52 6.93
CA LEU A 946 24.79 -3.87 7.37
C LEU A 946 25.44 -4.69 8.49
N PRO A 947 26.79 -4.74 8.57
CA PRO A 947 27.48 -5.32 9.71
C PRO A 947 27.21 -4.52 10.99
N VAL A 948 27.44 -5.13 12.15
CA VAL A 948 27.35 -4.45 13.45
C VAL A 948 28.69 -3.79 13.76
N LEU A 949 28.74 -2.46 13.69
CA LEU A 949 29.94 -1.66 14.00
C LEU A 949 29.63 -0.61 15.09
N GLU A 950 30.68 -0.13 15.76
CA GLU A 950 30.60 0.97 16.74
C GLU A 950 30.76 2.36 16.10
N THR A 951 30.94 2.43 14.78
CA THR A 951 31.01 3.68 14.02
C THR A 951 29.67 4.40 14.07
N HIS A 952 29.71 5.74 14.24
CA HIS A 952 28.52 6.57 14.41
C HIS A 952 27.52 6.37 13.26
N LEU A 953 28.00 6.42 12.02
CA LEU A 953 27.18 6.26 10.82
C LEU A 953 26.53 4.88 10.71
N ASN A 954 27.24 3.79 11.02
CA ASN A 954 26.66 2.44 11.02
C ASN A 954 25.47 2.35 12.01
N ALA A 955 25.62 2.93 13.21
CA ALA A 955 24.54 3.00 14.20
C ALA A 955 23.36 3.86 13.69
N GLN A 956 23.62 5.05 13.12
CA GLN A 956 22.57 5.90 12.52
C GLN A 956 21.75 5.14 11.48
N VAL A 957 22.42 4.54 10.49
CA VAL A 957 21.74 3.88 9.37
C VAL A 957 21.02 2.62 9.81
N ARG A 958 21.57 1.84 10.75
CA ARG A 958 20.88 0.66 11.32
C ARG A 958 19.63 1.05 12.12
N ASN A 959 19.68 2.13 12.91
CA ASN A 959 18.50 2.61 13.63
C ASN A 959 17.41 3.11 12.67
N ILE A 960 17.81 3.80 11.58
CA ILE A 960 16.90 4.18 10.49
C ILE A 960 16.27 2.93 9.84
N LEU A 961 17.07 1.91 9.50
CA LEU A 961 16.58 0.67 8.89
C LEU A 961 15.57 -0.08 9.78
N LEU A 962 15.83 -0.16 11.08
CA LEU A 962 14.91 -0.79 12.04
C LEU A 962 13.56 -0.06 12.09
N HIS A 963 13.56 1.27 12.11
CA HIS A 963 12.31 2.04 12.12
C HIS A 963 11.55 1.99 10.77
N LEU A 964 12.27 1.86 9.65
CA LEU A 964 11.65 1.61 8.35
C LEU A 964 11.02 0.21 8.26
N GLU A 965 11.53 -0.77 9.02
CA GLU A 965 10.96 -2.10 9.13
C GLU A 965 9.68 -2.12 9.97
N GLU A 966 9.60 -1.35 11.07
CA GLU A 966 8.38 -1.18 11.87
C GLU A 966 7.19 -0.62 11.06
N GLN A 967 7.46 0.21 10.05
CA GLN A 967 6.46 0.87 9.20
C GLN A 967 6.08 0.06 7.94
N ARG A 968 6.69 -1.10 7.71
CA ARG A 968 6.45 -1.91 6.51
C ARG A 968 5.17 -2.73 6.63
N GLY A 969 4.53 -2.97 5.47
CA GLY A 969 3.55 -4.05 5.33
C GLY A 969 4.26 -5.40 5.20
N SER A 970 3.63 -6.36 4.53
CA SER A 970 4.06 -7.76 4.48
C SER A 970 5.47 -8.07 3.97
N LYS A 971 6.22 -7.08 3.45
CA LYS A 971 7.50 -7.26 2.76
C LYS A 971 8.68 -7.02 3.70
N GLY A 972 9.34 -8.10 4.11
CA GLY A 972 10.52 -8.08 4.98
C GLY A 972 11.62 -7.14 4.48
N LEU A 973 12.24 -6.39 5.40
CA LEU A 973 13.29 -5.44 5.06
C LEU A 973 14.65 -6.15 5.01
N ALA A 974 15.23 -6.19 3.81
CA ALA A 974 16.62 -6.55 3.57
C ALA A 974 17.21 -5.57 2.56
N ILE A 975 18.52 -5.32 2.67
CA ILE A 975 19.26 -4.40 1.80
C ILE A 975 19.62 -5.12 0.50
N GLN A 976 19.59 -4.39 -0.61
CA GLN A 976 20.25 -4.78 -1.85
C GLN A 976 21.27 -3.70 -2.23
N LEU A 977 22.55 -4.07 -2.41
CA LEU A 977 23.54 -3.13 -2.93
C LEU A 977 23.23 -2.77 -4.39
N ALA A 978 23.42 -1.50 -4.71
CA ALA A 978 23.39 -0.96 -6.07
C ALA A 978 24.60 -0.06 -6.29
N ARG A 979 25.79 -0.66 -6.44
CA ARG A 979 27.02 0.07 -6.71
C ARG A 979 27.04 0.48 -8.19
N GLN A 980 27.19 1.77 -8.42
CA GLN A 980 27.17 2.35 -9.76
C GLN A 980 28.22 1.71 -10.68
N GLY A 981 27.80 1.34 -11.88
CA GLY A 981 28.64 0.70 -12.90
C GLY A 981 29.08 -0.73 -12.60
N LEU A 982 28.65 -1.33 -11.48
CA LEU A 982 29.01 -2.70 -11.07
C LEU A 982 27.79 -3.62 -10.96
N ASP A 983 26.71 -3.17 -10.30
CA ASP A 983 25.56 -4.01 -10.00
C ASP A 983 24.38 -3.70 -10.93
N GLY A 984 23.77 -4.75 -11.54
CA GLY A 984 22.53 -4.60 -12.31
C GLY A 984 21.32 -4.08 -11.51
N ALA A 985 21.45 -3.98 -10.18
CA ALA A 985 20.52 -3.27 -9.31
C ALA A 985 20.47 -1.75 -9.58
N GLU A 986 21.51 -1.13 -10.16
CA GLU A 986 21.47 0.28 -10.55
C GLU A 986 20.33 0.58 -11.55
N PHE A 987 19.99 -0.36 -12.44
CA PHE A 987 18.85 -0.21 -13.34
C PHE A 987 17.50 -0.20 -12.62
N GLU A 988 17.40 -0.80 -11.43
CA GLU A 988 16.18 -0.73 -10.60
C GLU A 988 16.14 0.59 -9.82
N PHE A 989 17.28 1.03 -9.27
CA PHE A 989 17.41 2.37 -8.67
C PHE A 989 17.01 3.47 -9.66
N ALA A 990 17.58 3.46 -10.88
CA ALA A 990 17.26 4.44 -11.92
C ALA A 990 15.77 4.43 -12.31
N ARG A 991 15.09 3.26 -12.24
CA ARG A 991 13.64 3.17 -12.49
C ARG A 991 12.80 3.77 -11.36
N LEU A 992 13.30 3.78 -10.13
CA LEU A 992 12.64 4.35 -8.95
C LEU A 992 12.73 5.89 -8.89
N LEU A 993 13.52 6.53 -9.76
CA LEU A 993 13.58 7.98 -9.93
C LEU A 993 12.36 8.49 -10.71
N PHE A 994 11.19 8.42 -10.08
CA PHE A 994 9.88 8.60 -10.70
C PHE A 994 9.62 10.00 -11.26
N GLU A 995 10.37 11.03 -10.88
CA GLU A 995 10.24 12.37 -11.46
C GLU A 995 10.96 12.51 -12.82
N ASP A 996 11.90 11.63 -13.14
CA ASP A 996 12.68 11.65 -14.39
C ASP A 996 11.98 10.89 -15.53
N ARG A 997 12.56 10.92 -16.74
CA ARG A 997 12.11 10.07 -17.86
C ARG A 997 12.56 8.62 -17.63
N ASN A 998 11.64 7.67 -17.77
CA ASN A 998 11.90 6.25 -17.56
C ASN A 998 11.24 5.43 -18.69
N GLY A 999 12.06 4.93 -19.62
CA GLY A 999 11.57 4.28 -20.85
C GLY A 999 10.64 5.19 -21.65
N GLU A 1000 9.45 4.68 -21.97
CA GLU A 1000 8.39 5.42 -22.68
C GLU A 1000 7.72 6.52 -21.83
N ALA A 1001 7.94 6.53 -20.51
CA ALA A 1001 7.21 7.41 -19.58
C ALA A 1001 7.90 8.77 -19.36
N SER A 1002 7.10 9.83 -19.51
CA SER A 1002 7.43 11.24 -19.32
C SER A 1002 8.08 11.58 -17.97
N SER A 1003 8.89 12.65 -17.92
CA SER A 1003 9.26 13.28 -16.64
C SER A 1003 8.02 13.91 -15.97
N TYR A 1004 8.12 14.26 -14.69
CA TYR A 1004 7.04 14.94 -13.99
C TYR A 1004 6.71 16.31 -14.61
N VAL A 1005 7.72 17.05 -15.08
CA VAL A 1005 7.51 18.33 -15.77
C VAL A 1005 6.83 18.15 -17.12
N ASP A 1006 7.28 17.18 -17.95
CA ASP A 1006 6.62 16.83 -19.21
C ASP A 1006 5.15 16.42 -18.99
N TRP A 1007 4.91 15.65 -17.93
CA TRP A 1007 3.59 15.15 -17.53
C TRP A 1007 2.64 16.28 -17.09
N LEU A 1008 3.11 17.24 -16.28
CA LEU A 1008 2.32 18.42 -15.90
C LEU A 1008 1.95 19.28 -17.11
N VAL A 1009 2.83 19.40 -18.10
CA VAL A 1009 2.53 20.07 -19.39
C VAL A 1009 1.48 19.30 -20.20
N LEU A 1010 1.57 17.97 -20.24
CA LEU A 1010 0.57 17.10 -20.88
C LEU A 1010 -0.81 17.24 -20.20
N LEU A 1011 -0.86 17.19 -18.87
CA LEU A 1011 -2.08 17.42 -18.09
C LEU A 1011 -2.68 18.80 -18.34
N HIS A 1012 -1.87 19.87 -18.35
CA HIS A 1012 -2.33 21.23 -18.63
C HIS A 1012 -2.91 21.37 -20.05
N ARG A 1013 -2.29 20.75 -21.06
CA ARG A 1013 -2.84 20.65 -22.42
C ARG A 1013 -4.17 19.90 -22.43
N GLY A 1014 -4.26 18.75 -21.75
CA GLY A 1014 -5.48 17.94 -21.64
C GLY A 1014 -6.63 18.71 -20.99
N VAL A 1015 -6.37 19.36 -19.84
CA VAL A 1015 -7.32 20.22 -19.12
C VAL A 1015 -7.79 21.38 -20.00
N THR A 1016 -6.90 22.00 -20.77
CA THR A 1016 -7.25 23.11 -21.67
C THR A 1016 -8.11 22.65 -22.87
N LEU A 1017 -7.91 21.42 -23.36
CA LEU A 1017 -8.77 20.81 -24.38
C LEU A 1017 -10.15 20.42 -23.82
N GLU A 1018 -10.22 19.92 -22.59
CA GLU A 1018 -11.49 19.62 -21.90
C GLU A 1018 -12.31 20.90 -21.67
N LEU A 1019 -11.68 21.94 -21.12
CA LEU A 1019 -12.32 23.24 -20.84
C LEU A 1019 -12.82 23.95 -22.11
N SER A 1020 -12.18 23.71 -23.26
CA SER A 1020 -12.61 24.26 -24.55
C SER A 1020 -13.59 23.35 -25.31
N GLY A 1021 -13.95 22.18 -24.77
CA GLY A 1021 -14.83 21.20 -25.43
C GLY A 1021 -14.23 20.55 -26.69
N ARG A 1022 -12.90 20.56 -26.82
CA ARG A 1022 -12.16 20.13 -28.03
C ARG A 1022 -11.41 18.81 -27.88
N ARG A 1023 -11.54 18.15 -26.74
CA ARG A 1023 -10.92 16.84 -26.47
C ARG A 1023 -11.85 15.72 -26.94
N ALA A 1024 -11.38 14.90 -27.88
CA ALA A 1024 -12.00 13.60 -28.12
C ALA A 1024 -11.77 12.70 -26.90
N LYS A 1025 -12.83 12.12 -26.33
CA LYS A 1025 -12.74 11.05 -25.34
C LYS A 1025 -12.82 9.70 -26.06
N ALA A 1026 -12.06 8.71 -25.60
CA ALA A 1026 -12.04 7.39 -26.22
C ALA A 1026 -13.45 6.77 -26.24
N GLY A 1027 -13.97 6.51 -27.44
CA GLY A 1027 -15.36 6.07 -27.66
C GLY A 1027 -15.98 6.59 -28.96
N SER A 1028 -15.53 7.73 -29.48
CA SER A 1028 -15.81 8.14 -30.86
C SER A 1028 -14.90 7.40 -31.84
N THR A 1029 -15.45 6.71 -32.83
CA THR A 1029 -14.72 5.83 -33.77
C THR A 1029 -13.78 6.53 -34.75
N GLU A 1030 -13.81 7.86 -34.85
CA GLU A 1030 -12.95 8.65 -35.73
C GLU A 1030 -12.31 9.82 -34.95
N GLY A 1031 -11.01 9.70 -34.68
CA GLY A 1031 -10.21 10.75 -34.03
C GLY A 1031 -8.92 10.21 -33.43
N SER A 1032 -7.78 10.74 -33.86
CA SER A 1032 -6.48 10.37 -33.28
C SER A 1032 -6.36 10.85 -31.83
N GLY A 1033 -5.92 9.96 -30.95
CA GLY A 1033 -5.82 10.25 -29.52
C GLY A 1033 -4.61 11.13 -29.20
N ILE A 1034 -4.59 11.68 -27.99
CA ILE A 1034 -3.37 12.31 -27.44
C ILE A 1034 -2.21 11.28 -27.44
N GLY A 1035 -2.52 9.99 -27.24
CA GLY A 1035 -1.59 8.87 -27.37
C GLY A 1035 -0.87 8.80 -28.73
N ASP A 1036 -1.52 9.12 -29.84
CA ASP A 1036 -0.90 9.05 -31.17
C ASP A 1036 0.04 10.25 -31.44
N THR A 1037 -0.07 11.31 -30.64
CA THR A 1037 0.84 12.47 -30.67
C THR A 1037 2.17 12.20 -29.96
N LEU A 1038 2.26 11.18 -29.09
CA LEU A 1038 3.52 10.79 -28.46
C LEU A 1038 4.51 10.26 -29.51
N SER A 1039 4.02 9.44 -30.45
CA SER A 1039 4.79 8.76 -31.50
C SER A 1039 5.68 9.69 -32.34
N SER A 1040 5.26 10.95 -32.56
CA SER A 1040 6.01 11.92 -33.39
C SER A 1040 6.94 12.82 -32.58
N ILE A 1041 6.86 12.81 -31.25
CA ILE A 1041 7.69 13.64 -30.37
C ILE A 1041 8.79 12.81 -29.69
N THR A 1042 8.54 11.53 -29.39
CA THR A 1042 9.53 10.63 -28.75
C THR A 1042 10.62 10.13 -29.71
N GLY A 1043 10.39 10.16 -31.02
CA GLY A 1043 11.32 9.61 -32.02
C GLY A 1043 12.55 10.47 -32.37
N ALA A 1044 12.82 11.56 -31.65
CA ALA A 1044 13.75 12.61 -32.08
C ALA A 1044 14.94 12.92 -31.13
N VAL A 1045 15.19 12.08 -30.11
CA VAL A 1045 16.31 12.24 -29.17
C VAL A 1045 16.98 10.86 -28.95
N PRO A 1046 18.32 10.76 -28.86
CA PRO A 1046 18.98 9.47 -28.62
C PRO A 1046 18.54 8.82 -27.31
N TYR A 1047 18.22 7.54 -27.38
CA TYR A 1047 17.99 6.69 -26.21
C TYR A 1047 19.33 6.36 -25.55
N TRP A 1048 19.41 6.50 -24.23
CA TRP A 1048 20.37 5.78 -23.42
C TRP A 1048 19.75 4.44 -23.01
N GLY A 1049 20.55 3.37 -23.05
CA GLY A 1049 20.17 2.00 -22.70
C GLY A 1049 21.42 1.18 -22.39
#